data_AF-A0A423JPZ6-F1
#
_entry.id   AF-A0A423JPZ6-F1
#
_cell.length_a   1.000
_cell.length_b   1.000
_cell.length_c   1.000
_cell.angle_alpha   90.00
_cell.angle_beta   90.00
_cell.angle_gamma   90.00
#
_symmetry.space_group_name_H-M   'P 1'
#
loop_
_entity.id
_entity.type
_entity.pdbx_description
1 polymer ?
#
loop_
_entity_poly.entity_id
_entity_poly.type
_entity_poly.pdbx_seq_one_letter_code
_entity_poly.pdbx_strand_id
1 'polypeptide(L)'
;MDFLKTAPMRFLLLVTSAWLVIFFLTRTVLLLTHLEEAGSGFLSVFAIGFLYDLGFIAYAVLPMGLYLLLCPPGLWRRRGHRWFLQALLTVSLFAMLFTSVAEWLFWDEFGVRFNFIAVDYLVYSDEVLNNLLESYPIGTLLSVLAVLAVALSLVLRKAFNAALDAPLPPLRRRLLNALVLLIVAGLSLQLLSQDAPRAQGGNAYQNELASNGPYQFFAAFRNNELDYPQFYKTLPPDVVAKQIRAELSEPNAQFVGQDPQDIRRNIDNPGTPRKPNIVLVTIESFSAKYMGSNGDERNLTPNLDVLRKQSLYFNNFYATGTRTDRGLEAITLAIPPTPGRSIVKRVGRESGFASLGQQLGAVGYDSVFVYGGRGYFDNMNAFFSGNGYRVVDQSSVDESEIHFKNAWGMADEDLYNQTLKLADADYAKQQPFLLQLMTTSNHRPYTYPDNRIDIKSGNGRDGAVKYTDYAIGQFLEQARQKPWFDNTIFVFVADHTAGSAGKEDLPISNYQIPLFIYAPKLIDARETAQLASQIDLAPTLLGLLNLDYQSTFFGRNLLQDNPLPPRVVVGNYQHLGLFDGKDLAILSPRQGLRRHDDALTESRESKAQANDPLLTRAITYYQTASYGFKQQLLGWKAPMEGTPQVSDR
;
A
#
# COMPACT_ATOMS: atom_id res chain seq x y z
N MET A 1 6.09 -14.15 -47.52
CA MET A 1 6.82 -14.38 -46.26
C MET A 1 8.36 -14.24 -46.40
N ASP A 2 8.88 -13.28 -47.19
CA ASP A 2 10.34 -12.99 -47.27
C ASP A 2 10.85 -12.03 -46.18
N PHE A 3 9.98 -11.58 -45.28
CA PHE A 3 10.29 -10.59 -44.23
C PHE A 3 11.15 -11.18 -43.11
N LEU A 4 10.84 -12.41 -42.68
CA LEU A 4 11.54 -13.14 -41.61
C LEU A 4 12.92 -13.69 -42.03
N LYS A 5 13.32 -13.51 -43.30
CA LYS A 5 14.58 -14.04 -43.85
C LYS A 5 15.75 -13.05 -43.77
N THR A 6 15.54 -11.85 -43.24
CA THR A 6 16.55 -10.79 -43.21
C THR A 6 17.32 -10.75 -41.89
N ALA A 7 18.58 -10.33 -41.92
CA ALA A 7 19.45 -10.37 -40.74
C ALA A 7 18.90 -9.59 -39.52
N PRO A 8 18.40 -8.34 -39.68
CA PRO A 8 17.82 -7.60 -38.56
C PRO A 8 16.60 -8.30 -37.96
N MET A 9 15.72 -8.86 -38.80
CA MET A 9 14.51 -9.54 -38.32
C MET A 9 14.83 -10.87 -37.66
N ARG A 10 15.78 -11.66 -38.19
CA ARG A 10 16.21 -12.92 -37.55
C ARG A 10 16.85 -12.68 -36.20
N PHE A 11 17.67 -11.63 -36.07
CA PHE A 11 18.25 -11.27 -34.78
C PHE A 11 17.17 -10.82 -33.79
N LEU A 12 16.25 -9.97 -34.21
CA LEU A 12 15.12 -9.57 -33.36
C LEU A 12 14.28 -10.77 -32.91
N LEU A 13 13.93 -11.68 -33.82
CA LEU A 13 13.20 -12.90 -33.50
C LEU A 13 13.96 -13.79 -32.51
N LEU A 14 15.28 -13.93 -32.67
CA LEU A 14 16.10 -14.68 -31.74
C LEU A 14 16.01 -14.10 -30.32
N VAL A 15 16.15 -12.77 -30.19
CA VAL A 15 16.05 -12.11 -28.87
C VAL A 15 14.65 -12.24 -28.29
N THR A 16 13.60 -11.93 -29.06
CA THR A 16 12.22 -11.96 -28.56
C THR A 16 11.75 -13.37 -28.24
N SER A 17 12.15 -14.38 -29.00
CA SER A 17 11.86 -15.78 -28.67
C SER A 17 12.55 -16.20 -27.37
N ALA A 18 13.79 -15.78 -27.13
CA ALA A 18 14.47 -16.06 -25.86
C ALA A 18 13.76 -15.39 -24.68
N TRP A 19 13.32 -14.13 -24.83
CA TRP A 19 12.55 -13.42 -23.80
C TRP A 19 11.21 -14.12 -23.51
N LEU A 20 10.48 -14.55 -24.55
CA LEU A 20 9.23 -15.30 -24.39
C LEU A 20 9.42 -16.61 -23.61
N VAL A 21 10.52 -17.33 -23.85
CA VAL A 21 10.84 -18.54 -23.08
C VAL A 21 11.07 -18.19 -21.61
N ILE A 22 11.83 -17.12 -21.31
CA ILE A 22 12.05 -16.67 -19.93
C ILE A 22 10.71 -16.29 -19.27
N PHE A 23 9.86 -15.48 -19.92
CA PHE A 23 8.55 -15.10 -19.37
C PHE A 23 7.64 -16.30 -19.13
N PHE A 24 7.62 -17.26 -20.05
CA PHE A 24 6.89 -18.50 -19.88
C PHE A 24 7.39 -19.29 -18.67
N LEU A 25 8.70 -19.44 -18.50
CA LEU A 25 9.29 -20.13 -17.36
C LEU A 25 9.00 -19.41 -16.03
N THR A 26 9.16 -18.08 -15.97
CA THR A 26 8.80 -17.28 -14.80
C THR A 26 7.34 -17.52 -14.41
N ARG A 27 6.42 -17.43 -15.38
CA ARG A 27 4.98 -17.66 -15.15
C ARG A 27 4.69 -19.07 -14.66
N THR A 28 5.36 -20.07 -15.22
CA THR A 28 5.24 -21.47 -14.79
C THR A 28 5.73 -21.67 -13.36
N VAL A 29 6.89 -21.11 -12.98
CA VAL A 29 7.41 -21.23 -11.61
C VAL A 29 6.44 -20.58 -10.62
N LEU A 30 6.00 -19.34 -10.90
CA LEU A 30 5.04 -18.65 -10.04
C LEU A 30 3.73 -19.44 -9.89
N LEU A 31 3.19 -19.98 -10.99
CA LEU A 31 1.99 -20.82 -10.96
C LEU A 31 2.19 -22.08 -10.11
N LEU A 32 3.30 -22.80 -10.31
CA LEU A 32 3.58 -24.05 -9.60
C LEU A 32 3.75 -23.85 -8.10
N THR A 33 4.29 -22.70 -7.70
CA THR A 33 4.45 -22.34 -6.28
C THR A 33 3.16 -21.89 -5.59
N HIS A 34 2.09 -21.56 -6.34
CA HIS A 34 0.83 -21.03 -5.83
C HIS A 34 -0.39 -21.71 -6.49
N LEU A 35 -0.33 -23.03 -6.67
CA LEU A 35 -1.38 -23.79 -7.37
C LEU A 35 -2.72 -23.76 -6.63
N GLU A 36 -2.68 -23.76 -5.30
CA GLU A 36 -3.89 -23.78 -4.46
C GLU A 36 -4.65 -22.44 -4.53
N GLU A 37 -3.90 -21.33 -4.56
CA GLU A 37 -4.44 -19.99 -4.72
C GLU A 37 -4.92 -19.76 -6.16
N ALA A 38 -4.14 -20.19 -7.15
CA ALA A 38 -4.48 -20.04 -8.56
C ALA A 38 -5.71 -20.87 -8.99
N GLY A 39 -5.99 -22.00 -8.35
CA GLY A 39 -7.15 -22.83 -8.65
C GLY A 39 -7.08 -23.49 -10.04
N SER A 40 -8.00 -23.14 -10.94
CA SER A 40 -8.09 -23.74 -12.30
C SER A 40 -7.80 -22.71 -13.41
N GLY A 41 -8.17 -22.98 -14.67
CA GLY A 41 -8.08 -21.96 -15.74
C GLY A 41 -6.68 -21.68 -16.29
N PHE A 42 -5.70 -22.58 -16.13
CA PHE A 42 -4.31 -22.34 -16.54
C PHE A 42 -4.13 -21.93 -18.01
N LEU A 43 -4.99 -22.41 -18.91
CA LEU A 43 -4.92 -22.01 -20.32
C LEU A 43 -5.12 -20.50 -20.52
N SER A 44 -6.04 -19.87 -19.78
CA SER A 44 -6.25 -18.41 -19.87
C SER A 44 -5.05 -17.66 -19.28
N VAL A 45 -4.46 -18.15 -18.19
CA VAL A 45 -3.24 -17.58 -17.58
C VAL A 45 -2.11 -17.49 -18.61
N PHE A 46 -1.85 -18.57 -19.36
CA PHE A 46 -0.80 -18.54 -20.38
C PHE A 46 -1.21 -17.80 -21.65
N ALA A 47 -2.47 -17.87 -22.10
CA ALA A 47 -2.93 -17.18 -23.31
C ALA A 47 -2.96 -15.66 -23.14
N ILE A 48 -3.54 -15.17 -22.03
CA ILE A 48 -3.55 -13.74 -21.68
C ILE A 48 -2.13 -13.28 -21.35
N GLY A 49 -1.37 -14.09 -20.60
CA GLY A 49 0.05 -13.86 -20.34
C GLY A 49 0.85 -13.63 -21.59
N PHE A 50 0.66 -14.45 -22.62
CA PHE A 50 1.32 -14.31 -23.90
C PHE A 50 0.95 -12.98 -24.60
N LEU A 51 -0.30 -12.50 -24.49
CA LEU A 51 -0.69 -11.19 -25.03
C LEU A 51 0.06 -10.05 -24.33
N TYR A 52 0.20 -10.11 -23.01
CA TYR A 52 1.01 -9.13 -22.26
C TYR A 52 2.50 -9.22 -22.59
N ASP A 53 3.03 -10.43 -22.78
CA ASP A 53 4.41 -10.63 -23.19
C ASP A 53 4.68 -10.00 -24.57
N LEU A 54 3.75 -10.18 -25.52
CA LEU A 54 3.80 -9.50 -26.82
C LEU A 54 3.68 -7.98 -26.70
N GLY A 55 2.82 -7.51 -25.80
CA GLY A 55 2.69 -6.09 -25.47
C GLY A 55 3.99 -5.48 -24.98
N PHE A 56 4.66 -6.14 -24.02
CA PHE A 56 5.98 -5.72 -23.53
C PHE A 56 7.01 -5.69 -24.65
N ILE A 57 7.10 -6.79 -25.42
CA ILE A 57 8.05 -6.92 -26.52
C ILE A 57 7.88 -5.81 -27.56
N ALA A 58 6.63 -5.43 -27.88
CA ALA A 58 6.33 -4.44 -28.91
C ALA A 58 7.04 -3.10 -28.67
N TYR A 59 7.10 -2.62 -27.43
CA TYR A 59 7.80 -1.38 -27.10
C TYR A 59 9.23 -1.60 -26.59
N ALA A 60 9.51 -2.67 -25.83
CA ALA A 60 10.84 -2.90 -25.25
C ALA A 60 11.92 -3.15 -26.33
N VAL A 61 11.52 -3.75 -27.46
CA VAL A 61 12.41 -3.98 -28.60
C VAL A 61 12.56 -2.75 -29.49
N LEU A 62 11.70 -1.74 -29.36
CA LEU A 62 11.67 -0.59 -30.28
C LEU A 62 13.05 0.08 -30.45
N PRO A 63 13.81 0.43 -29.39
CA PRO A 63 15.13 1.05 -29.55
C PRO A 63 16.13 0.14 -30.29
N MET A 64 16.18 -1.14 -29.91
CA MET A 64 17.04 -2.14 -30.54
C MET A 64 16.65 -2.41 -31.99
N GLY A 65 15.35 -2.52 -32.28
CA GLY A 65 14.81 -2.78 -33.61
C GLY A 65 15.09 -1.62 -34.56
N LEU A 66 14.91 -0.37 -34.10
CA LEU A 66 15.27 0.81 -34.88
C LEU A 66 16.78 0.85 -35.15
N TYR A 67 17.63 0.58 -34.15
CA TYR A 67 19.08 0.48 -34.36
C TYR A 67 19.44 -0.54 -35.44
N LEU A 68 18.92 -1.77 -35.35
CA LEU A 68 19.24 -2.85 -36.30
C LEU A 68 18.72 -2.56 -37.71
N LEU A 69 17.53 -1.97 -37.82
CA LEU A 69 16.92 -1.60 -39.10
C LEU A 69 17.62 -0.41 -39.76
N LEU A 70 18.09 0.56 -38.98
CA LEU A 70 18.75 1.76 -39.50
C LEU A 70 20.27 1.60 -39.61
N CYS A 71 20.84 0.50 -39.09
CA CYS A 71 22.27 0.22 -39.15
C CYS A 71 22.80 0.22 -40.61
N PRO A 72 23.81 1.05 -40.95
CA PRO A 72 24.40 1.06 -42.28
C PRO A 72 25.03 -0.29 -42.65
N PRO A 73 24.95 -0.75 -43.92
CA PRO A 73 25.56 -2.01 -44.35
C PRO A 73 27.06 -2.11 -44.08
N GLY A 74 27.77 -0.98 -44.17
CA GLY A 74 29.21 -0.91 -43.90
C GLY A 74 29.56 -1.21 -42.44
N LEU A 75 28.73 -0.76 -41.49
CA LEU A 75 28.89 -1.08 -40.07
C LEU A 75 28.50 -2.53 -39.79
N TRP A 76 27.40 -3.01 -40.38
CA TRP A 76 26.88 -4.37 -40.17
C TRP A 76 27.92 -5.46 -40.45
N ARG A 77 28.74 -5.26 -41.50
CA ARG A 77 29.76 -6.22 -41.93
C ARG A 77 31.04 -6.21 -41.09
N ARG A 78 31.22 -5.24 -40.18
CA ARG A 78 32.42 -5.16 -39.34
C ARG A 78 32.41 -6.25 -38.27
N ARG A 79 33.57 -6.88 -38.03
CA ARG A 79 33.74 -7.88 -36.94
C ARG A 79 33.40 -7.29 -35.57
N GLY A 80 33.77 -6.03 -35.31
CA GLY A 80 33.43 -5.34 -34.05
C GLY A 80 31.93 -5.20 -33.82
N HIS A 81 31.13 -5.00 -34.88
CA HIS A 81 29.68 -4.94 -34.77
C HIS A 81 29.08 -6.31 -34.41
N ARG A 82 29.66 -7.41 -34.91
CA ARG A 82 29.25 -8.77 -34.52
C ARG A 82 29.49 -9.02 -33.02
N TRP A 83 30.63 -8.59 -32.49
CA TRP A 83 30.89 -8.65 -31.04
C TRP A 83 29.92 -7.78 -30.24
N PHE A 84 29.63 -6.57 -30.71
CA PHE A 84 28.63 -5.70 -30.11
C PHE A 84 27.23 -6.36 -30.06
N LEU A 85 26.77 -6.98 -31.16
CA LEU A 85 25.47 -7.65 -31.18
C LEU A 85 25.44 -8.91 -30.30
N GLN A 86 26.55 -9.63 -30.15
CA GLN A 86 26.65 -10.76 -29.21
C GLN A 86 26.59 -10.24 -27.76
N ALA A 87 27.28 -9.14 -27.45
CA ALA A 87 27.22 -8.50 -26.15
C ALA A 87 25.79 -8.01 -25.85
N LEU A 88 25.13 -7.38 -26.83
CA LEU A 88 23.74 -6.93 -26.72
C LEU A 88 22.77 -8.10 -26.44
N LEU A 89 22.93 -9.24 -27.11
CA LEU A 89 22.17 -10.46 -26.81
C LEU A 89 22.44 -10.95 -25.38
N THR A 90 23.71 -10.96 -24.95
CA THR A 90 24.08 -11.45 -23.62
C THR A 90 23.52 -10.55 -22.52
N VAL A 91 23.64 -9.24 -22.68
CA VAL A 91 23.09 -8.24 -21.74
C VAL A 91 21.56 -8.31 -21.71
N SER A 92 20.90 -8.51 -22.85
CA SER A 92 19.44 -8.63 -22.86
C SER A 92 18.94 -9.90 -22.18
N LEU A 93 19.65 -11.03 -22.32
CA LEU A 93 19.37 -12.25 -21.56
C LEU A 93 19.57 -12.03 -20.07
N PHE A 94 20.68 -11.40 -19.67
CA PHE A 94 20.93 -11.04 -18.28
C PHE A 94 19.80 -10.18 -17.71
N ALA A 95 19.38 -9.13 -18.42
CA ALA A 95 18.30 -8.27 -17.99
C ALA A 95 16.98 -9.04 -17.77
N MET A 96 16.60 -9.94 -18.68
CA MET A 96 15.37 -10.73 -18.52
C MET A 96 15.47 -11.79 -17.41
N LEU A 97 16.64 -12.40 -17.21
CA LEU A 97 16.87 -13.32 -16.09
C LEU A 97 16.84 -12.58 -14.75
N PHE A 98 17.45 -11.39 -14.68
CA PHE A 98 17.37 -10.51 -13.53
C PHE A 98 15.92 -10.13 -13.22
N THR A 99 15.16 -9.70 -14.23
CA THR A 99 13.72 -9.44 -14.10
C THR A 99 12.97 -10.65 -13.55
N SER A 100 13.24 -11.86 -14.07
CA SER A 100 12.59 -13.10 -13.61
C SER A 100 12.82 -13.34 -12.10
N VAL A 101 14.07 -13.23 -11.64
CA VAL A 101 14.41 -13.37 -10.21
C VAL A 101 13.80 -12.24 -9.37
N ALA A 102 13.85 -11.00 -9.87
CA ALA A 102 13.25 -9.87 -9.17
C ALA A 102 11.73 -10.00 -9.05
N GLU A 103 11.04 -10.51 -10.08
CA GLU A 103 9.61 -10.83 -10.00
C GLU A 103 9.32 -11.92 -8.98
N TRP A 104 10.16 -12.94 -8.86
CA TRP A 104 9.99 -13.99 -7.85
C TRP A 104 10.12 -13.42 -6.42
N LEU A 105 11.17 -12.64 -6.15
CA LEU A 105 11.37 -12.01 -4.84
C LEU A 105 10.27 -11.00 -4.50
N PHE A 106 9.80 -10.25 -5.50
CA PHE A 106 8.70 -9.31 -5.31
C PHE A 106 7.36 -10.03 -5.06
N TRP A 107 7.12 -11.15 -5.74
CA TRP A 107 5.96 -11.98 -5.52
C TRP A 107 5.97 -12.62 -4.12
N ASP A 108 7.13 -13.09 -3.66
CA ASP A 108 7.30 -13.64 -2.30
C ASP A 108 6.90 -12.64 -1.21
N GLU A 109 7.19 -11.35 -1.42
CA GLU A 109 6.85 -10.30 -0.46
C GLU A 109 5.39 -9.82 -0.57
N PHE A 110 4.88 -9.60 -1.79
CA PHE A 110 3.61 -8.90 -1.99
C PHE A 110 2.46 -9.77 -2.53
N GLY A 111 2.76 -10.98 -3.00
CA GLY A 111 1.80 -11.91 -3.62
C GLY A 111 1.25 -11.45 -4.97
N VAL A 112 1.93 -10.51 -5.65
CA VAL A 112 1.50 -9.91 -6.93
C VAL A 112 2.70 -9.66 -7.86
N ARG A 113 2.48 -9.43 -9.16
CA ARG A 113 3.55 -9.01 -10.09
C ARG A 113 3.94 -7.55 -9.84
N PHE A 114 5.01 -7.08 -10.48
CA PHE A 114 5.37 -5.67 -10.47
C PHE A 114 4.16 -4.78 -10.81
N ASN A 115 4.00 -3.73 -10.03
CA ASN A 115 2.93 -2.75 -10.16
C ASN A 115 3.45 -1.39 -9.69
N PHE A 116 2.57 -0.50 -9.24
CA PHE A 116 2.96 0.82 -8.73
C PHE A 116 3.91 0.77 -7.52
N ILE A 117 3.91 -0.30 -6.71
CA ILE A 117 4.83 -0.47 -5.57
C ILE A 117 6.27 -0.51 -6.09
N ALA A 118 6.52 -1.28 -7.16
CA ALA A 118 7.84 -1.35 -7.79
C ALA A 118 8.29 0.01 -8.36
N VAL A 119 7.35 0.83 -8.84
CA VAL A 119 7.64 2.20 -9.32
C VAL A 119 8.00 3.12 -8.16
N ASP A 120 7.24 3.07 -7.07
CA ASP A 120 7.50 3.89 -5.87
C ASP A 120 8.88 3.59 -5.28
N TYR A 121 9.32 2.34 -5.33
CA TYR A 121 10.63 1.93 -4.82
C TYR A 121 11.81 2.49 -5.63
N LEU A 122 11.60 2.93 -6.88
CA LEU A 122 12.63 3.67 -7.61
C LEU A 122 12.78 5.12 -7.13
N VAL A 123 11.75 5.69 -6.48
CA VAL A 123 11.80 7.04 -5.93
C VAL A 123 12.61 7.08 -4.64
N TYR A 124 12.53 6.02 -3.83
CA TYR A 124 13.24 5.86 -2.55
C TYR A 124 14.41 4.89 -2.69
N SER A 125 15.35 5.21 -3.58
CA SER A 125 16.38 4.27 -4.01
C SER A 125 17.35 3.86 -2.89
N ASP A 126 17.63 4.73 -1.93
CA ASP A 126 18.64 4.46 -0.89
C ASP A 126 18.12 3.44 0.13
N GLU A 127 16.93 3.65 0.70
CA GLU A 127 16.29 2.70 1.63
C GLU A 127 16.07 1.35 0.94
N VAL A 128 15.55 1.36 -0.29
CA VAL A 128 15.26 0.13 -1.04
C VAL A 128 16.55 -0.62 -1.40
N LEU A 129 17.59 0.08 -1.86
CA LEU A 129 18.86 -0.56 -2.22
C LEU A 129 19.53 -1.18 -0.99
N ASN A 130 19.58 -0.45 0.13
CA ASN A 130 20.13 -0.98 1.37
C ASN A 130 19.34 -2.18 1.86
N ASN A 131 18.00 -2.12 1.82
CA ASN A 131 17.15 -3.25 2.16
C ASN A 131 17.45 -4.47 1.26
N LEU A 132 17.61 -4.29 -0.06
CA LEU A 132 17.94 -5.38 -0.97
C LEU A 132 19.32 -5.99 -0.69
N LEU A 133 20.31 -5.15 -0.38
CA LEU A 133 21.68 -5.58 -0.05
C LEU A 133 21.74 -6.32 1.29
N GLU A 134 20.94 -5.91 2.27
CA GLU A 134 20.84 -6.56 3.59
C GLU A 134 19.99 -7.83 3.54
N SER A 135 18.96 -7.86 2.70
CA SER A 135 18.00 -8.99 2.62
C SER A 135 18.50 -10.15 1.75
N TYR A 136 19.32 -9.88 0.74
CA TYR A 136 19.68 -10.87 -0.28
C TYR A 136 21.18 -10.86 -0.60
N PRO A 137 21.77 -12.02 -0.96
CA PRO A 137 23.15 -12.08 -1.44
C PRO A 137 23.24 -11.57 -2.88
N ILE A 138 22.98 -10.28 -3.09
CA ILE A 138 22.86 -9.65 -4.42
C ILE A 138 24.10 -9.90 -5.28
N GLY A 139 25.31 -9.80 -4.71
CA GLY A 139 26.55 -10.08 -5.45
C GLY A 139 26.59 -11.51 -6.03
N THR A 140 26.18 -12.50 -5.24
CA THR A 140 26.10 -13.90 -5.68
C THR A 140 25.00 -14.09 -6.72
N LEU A 141 23.81 -13.53 -6.49
CA LEU A 141 22.69 -13.60 -7.43
C LEU A 141 23.07 -13.00 -8.79
N LEU A 142 23.62 -11.79 -8.83
CA LEU A 142 24.05 -11.14 -10.06
C LEU A 142 25.16 -11.92 -10.76
N SER A 143 26.10 -12.51 -10.02
CA SER A 143 27.18 -13.34 -10.58
C SER A 143 26.62 -14.61 -11.24
N VAL A 144 25.70 -15.30 -10.57
CA VAL A 144 25.04 -16.50 -11.13
C VAL A 144 24.25 -16.14 -12.39
N LEU A 145 23.47 -15.05 -12.35
CA LEU A 145 22.70 -14.59 -13.51
C LEU A 145 23.58 -14.19 -14.69
N ALA A 146 24.74 -13.57 -14.43
CA ALA A 146 25.71 -13.23 -15.47
C ALA A 146 26.31 -14.49 -16.13
N VAL A 147 26.68 -15.49 -15.34
CA VAL A 147 27.18 -16.78 -15.84
C VAL A 147 26.11 -17.49 -16.67
N LEU A 148 24.85 -17.52 -16.20
CA LEU A 148 23.73 -18.10 -16.93
C LEU A 148 23.45 -17.37 -18.26
N ALA A 149 23.49 -16.04 -18.25
CA ALA A 149 23.30 -15.25 -19.46
C ALA A 149 24.40 -15.53 -20.50
N VAL A 150 25.66 -15.64 -20.08
CA VAL A 150 26.77 -16.03 -20.96
C VAL A 150 26.58 -17.45 -21.48
N ALA A 151 26.23 -18.41 -20.62
CA ALA A 151 26.00 -19.79 -21.02
C ALA A 151 24.87 -19.91 -22.07
N LEU A 152 23.73 -19.25 -21.85
CA LEU A 152 22.62 -19.21 -22.80
C LEU A 152 23.02 -18.52 -24.11
N SER A 153 23.78 -17.43 -24.04
CA SER A 153 24.33 -16.73 -25.20
C SER A 153 25.25 -17.64 -26.04
N LEU A 154 26.03 -18.50 -25.39
CA LEU A 154 26.86 -19.53 -26.05
C LEU A 154 26.02 -20.64 -26.68
N VAL A 155 24.97 -21.11 -26.00
CA VAL A 155 24.00 -22.09 -26.55
C VAL A 155 23.33 -21.53 -27.81
N LEU A 156 22.93 -20.26 -27.79
CA LEU A 156 22.29 -19.58 -28.92
C LEU A 156 23.27 -19.16 -30.02
N ARG A 157 24.59 -19.39 -29.86
CA ARG A 157 25.62 -18.92 -30.80
C ARG A 157 25.42 -19.40 -32.23
N LYS A 158 24.96 -20.64 -32.43
CA LYS A 158 24.65 -21.17 -33.78
C LYS A 158 23.52 -20.38 -34.44
N ALA A 159 22.42 -20.14 -33.72
CA ALA A 159 21.28 -19.37 -34.20
C ALA A 159 21.64 -17.90 -34.42
N PHE A 160 22.42 -17.30 -33.51
CA PHE A 160 22.96 -15.95 -33.64
C PHE A 160 23.79 -15.79 -34.92
N ASN A 161 24.72 -16.72 -35.18
CA ASN A 161 25.53 -16.70 -36.39
C ASN A 161 24.64 -16.79 -37.65
N ALA A 162 23.72 -17.75 -37.68
CA ALA A 162 22.77 -17.92 -38.78
C ALA A 162 21.83 -16.71 -39.00
N ALA A 163 21.54 -15.95 -37.94
CA ALA A 163 20.78 -14.72 -38.01
C ALA A 163 21.59 -13.60 -38.67
N LEU A 164 22.86 -13.41 -38.27
CA LEU A 164 23.71 -12.34 -38.81
C LEU A 164 24.24 -12.60 -40.22
N ASP A 165 24.40 -13.87 -40.59
CA ASP A 165 24.86 -14.27 -41.91
C ASP A 165 23.73 -14.20 -42.98
N ALA A 166 22.51 -13.89 -42.57
CA ALA A 166 21.37 -13.67 -43.47
C ALA A 166 21.51 -12.36 -44.29
N PRO A 167 20.80 -12.21 -45.41
CA PRO A 167 20.90 -11.02 -46.23
C PRO A 167 20.31 -9.78 -45.53
N LEU A 168 20.94 -8.63 -45.80
CA LEU A 168 20.42 -7.33 -45.42
C LEU A 168 19.34 -6.88 -46.43
N PRO A 169 18.19 -6.35 -45.97
CA PRO A 169 17.16 -5.84 -46.89
C PRO A 169 17.56 -4.48 -47.49
N PRO A 170 16.93 -4.06 -48.60
CA PRO A 170 17.12 -2.70 -49.14
C PRO A 170 16.57 -1.64 -48.17
N LEU A 171 17.10 -0.41 -48.24
CA LEU A 171 16.77 0.68 -47.31
C LEU A 171 15.27 0.96 -47.23
N ARG A 172 14.56 1.01 -48.37
CA ARG A 172 13.10 1.21 -48.40
C ARG A 172 12.35 0.20 -47.54
N ARG A 173 12.78 -1.06 -47.56
CA ARG A 173 12.17 -2.13 -46.76
C ARG A 173 12.54 -2.00 -45.28
N ARG A 174 13.74 -1.54 -44.95
CA ARG A 174 14.13 -1.25 -43.56
C ARG A 174 13.29 -0.14 -42.95
N LEU A 175 13.09 0.95 -43.70
CA LEU A 175 12.24 2.07 -43.29
C LEU A 175 10.77 1.63 -43.12
N LEU A 176 10.26 0.80 -44.02
CA LEU A 176 8.92 0.22 -43.89
C LEU A 176 8.80 -0.64 -42.62
N ASN A 177 9.78 -1.51 -42.37
CA ASN A 177 9.79 -2.35 -41.17
C ASN A 177 9.89 -1.52 -39.89
N ALA A 178 10.64 -0.42 -39.91
CA ALA A 178 10.76 0.50 -38.78
C ALA A 178 9.42 1.21 -38.50
N LEU A 179 8.73 1.64 -39.55
CA LEU A 179 7.38 2.22 -39.45
C LEU A 179 6.38 1.19 -38.90
N VAL A 180 6.43 -0.06 -39.36
CA VAL A 180 5.59 -1.13 -38.83
C VAL A 180 5.87 -1.37 -37.34
N LEU A 181 7.14 -1.41 -36.94
CA LEU A 181 7.52 -1.56 -35.53
C LEU A 181 6.98 -0.41 -34.66
N LEU A 182 7.08 0.83 -35.14
CA LEU A 182 6.50 2.00 -34.47
C LEU A 182 4.97 1.91 -34.34
N ILE A 183 4.28 1.49 -35.41
CA ILE A 183 2.81 1.31 -35.39
C ILE A 183 2.42 0.21 -34.40
N VAL A 184 3.10 -0.93 -34.40
CA VAL A 184 2.83 -2.04 -33.47
C VAL A 184 3.06 -1.61 -32.02
N ALA A 185 4.16 -0.90 -31.74
CA ALA A 185 4.40 -0.33 -30.41
C ALA A 185 3.27 0.64 -30.00
N GLY A 186 2.88 1.56 -30.89
CA GLY A 186 1.77 2.50 -30.63
C GLY A 186 0.43 1.80 -30.39
N LEU A 187 0.08 0.81 -31.20
CA LEU A 187 -1.14 0.02 -31.03
C LEU A 187 -1.12 -0.79 -29.74
N SER A 188 0.02 -1.36 -29.34
CA SER A 188 0.13 -2.13 -28.10
C SER A 188 -0.23 -1.27 -26.87
N LEU A 189 0.19 -0.01 -26.84
CA LEU A 189 -0.09 0.92 -25.74
C LEU A 189 -1.56 1.38 -25.67
N GLN A 190 -2.31 1.22 -26.77
CA GLN A 190 -3.73 1.55 -26.87
C GLN A 190 -4.63 0.35 -26.60
N LEU A 191 -4.23 -0.83 -27.06
CA LEU A 191 -5.02 -2.06 -26.96
C LEU A 191 -4.85 -2.77 -25.61
N LEU A 192 -3.69 -2.61 -24.97
CA LEU A 192 -3.39 -3.23 -23.69
C LEU A 192 -3.35 -2.17 -22.59
N SER A 193 -3.95 -2.46 -21.45
CA SER A 193 -3.87 -1.62 -20.25
C SER A 193 -3.48 -2.48 -19.05
N GLN A 194 -3.38 -1.86 -17.87
CA GLN A 194 -3.09 -2.58 -16.64
C GLN A 194 -4.08 -3.74 -16.43
N ASP A 195 -5.38 -3.50 -16.66
CA ASP A 195 -6.44 -4.49 -16.36
C ASP A 195 -7.06 -5.15 -17.59
N ALA A 196 -6.54 -4.90 -18.79
CA ALA A 196 -7.07 -5.46 -20.02
C ALA A 196 -5.93 -6.00 -20.90
N PRO A 197 -6.04 -7.24 -21.41
CA PRO A 197 -7.27 -8.00 -21.65
C PRO A 197 -7.67 -8.97 -20.54
N ARG A 198 -7.16 -8.80 -19.30
CA ARG A 198 -7.62 -9.58 -18.14
C ARG A 198 -9.12 -9.36 -17.90
N ALA A 199 -9.77 -10.35 -17.28
CA ALA A 199 -11.14 -10.18 -16.82
C ALA A 199 -11.15 -9.18 -15.64
N GLN A 200 -12.22 -8.39 -15.53
CA GLN A 200 -12.48 -7.66 -14.29
C GLN A 200 -13.03 -8.65 -13.26
N GLY A 201 -12.39 -8.69 -12.09
CA GLY A 201 -12.73 -9.62 -11.02
C GLY A 201 -12.31 -11.06 -11.27
N GLY A 202 -12.98 -11.98 -10.58
CA GLY A 202 -12.57 -13.37 -10.49
C GLY A 202 -11.34 -13.56 -9.60
N ASN A 203 -10.51 -14.55 -9.95
CA ASN A 203 -9.34 -14.90 -9.14
C ASN A 203 -8.16 -13.95 -9.41
N ALA A 204 -7.82 -13.11 -8.44
CA ALA A 204 -6.73 -12.14 -8.54
C ALA A 204 -5.36 -12.79 -8.75
N TYR A 205 -5.08 -13.97 -8.17
CA TYR A 205 -3.85 -14.73 -8.46
C TYR A 205 -3.76 -15.11 -9.94
N GLN A 206 -4.87 -15.54 -10.56
CA GLN A 206 -4.88 -15.84 -12.00
C GLN A 206 -4.59 -14.59 -12.83
N ASN A 207 -5.18 -13.45 -12.47
CA ASN A 207 -4.97 -12.18 -13.15
C ASN A 207 -3.51 -11.71 -13.03
N GLU A 208 -2.89 -11.87 -11.87
CA GLU A 208 -1.48 -11.53 -11.67
C GLU A 208 -0.54 -12.52 -12.38
N LEU A 209 -0.81 -13.83 -12.32
CA LEU A 209 -0.06 -14.82 -13.10
C LEU A 209 -0.17 -14.58 -14.61
N ALA A 210 -1.34 -14.18 -15.09
CA ALA A 210 -1.63 -13.82 -16.48
C ALA A 210 -1.01 -12.49 -16.91
N SER A 211 -0.35 -11.75 -16.03
CA SER A 211 0.34 -10.51 -16.37
C SER A 211 1.80 -10.74 -16.78
N ASN A 212 2.47 -9.65 -17.17
CA ASN A 212 3.91 -9.57 -17.36
C ASN A 212 4.44 -8.43 -16.47
N GLY A 213 5.31 -8.73 -15.50
CA GLY A 213 5.79 -7.73 -14.54
C GLY A 213 6.37 -6.48 -15.19
N PRO A 214 7.32 -6.58 -16.14
CA PRO A 214 7.83 -5.43 -16.88
C PRO A 214 6.75 -4.59 -17.58
N TYR A 215 5.76 -5.25 -18.19
CA TYR A 215 4.61 -4.56 -18.77
C TYR A 215 3.86 -3.75 -17.71
N GLN A 216 3.50 -4.39 -16.61
CA GLN A 216 2.71 -3.79 -15.53
C GLN A 216 3.47 -2.66 -14.82
N PHE A 217 4.78 -2.80 -14.66
CA PHE A 217 5.66 -1.75 -14.16
C PHE A 217 5.58 -0.48 -15.02
N PHE A 218 5.75 -0.61 -16.34
CA PHE A 218 5.68 0.53 -17.25
C PHE A 218 4.27 1.11 -17.35
N ALA A 219 3.24 0.25 -17.34
CA ALA A 219 1.84 0.66 -17.33
C ALA A 219 1.50 1.46 -16.05
N ALA A 220 2.00 1.03 -14.89
CA ALA A 220 1.80 1.71 -13.61
C ALA A 220 2.53 3.06 -13.57
N PHE A 221 3.77 3.13 -14.06
CA PHE A 221 4.54 4.38 -14.15
C PHE A 221 3.80 5.47 -14.95
N ARG A 222 3.08 5.09 -16.01
CA ARG A 222 2.30 6.01 -16.85
C ARG A 222 1.02 6.52 -16.17
N ASN A 223 0.43 5.78 -15.24
CA ASN A 223 -0.94 5.98 -14.75
C ASN A 223 -0.97 6.45 -13.28
N ASN A 224 -0.24 7.53 -12.95
CA ASN A 224 0.09 7.89 -11.56
C ASN A 224 -1.06 8.47 -10.71
N GLU A 225 -2.20 8.80 -11.34
CA GLU A 225 -3.44 9.22 -10.66
C GLU A 225 -4.67 8.68 -11.40
N LEU A 226 -5.71 8.32 -10.65
CA LEU A 226 -7.00 7.89 -11.18
C LEU A 226 -8.06 8.92 -10.77
N ASP A 227 -8.43 9.83 -11.67
CA ASP A 227 -9.53 10.77 -11.44
C ASP A 227 -10.85 10.01 -11.28
N TYR A 228 -11.45 10.06 -10.09
CA TYR A 228 -12.63 9.24 -9.76
C TYR A 228 -13.76 9.40 -10.78
N PRO A 229 -14.19 10.63 -11.17
CA PRO A 229 -15.28 10.82 -12.12
C PRO A 229 -15.00 10.28 -13.53
N GLN A 230 -13.72 10.15 -13.90
CA GLN A 230 -13.32 9.62 -15.20
C GLN A 230 -13.38 8.09 -15.23
N PHE A 231 -12.92 7.42 -14.17
CA PHE A 231 -12.67 5.98 -14.19
C PHE A 231 -13.73 5.15 -13.46
N TYR A 232 -14.45 5.72 -12.50
CA TYR A 232 -15.39 5.00 -11.64
C TYR A 232 -16.83 5.43 -11.92
N LYS A 233 -17.77 4.61 -11.47
CA LYS A 233 -19.19 4.96 -11.57
C LYS A 233 -19.49 6.10 -10.61
N THR A 234 -20.23 7.10 -11.12
CA THR A 234 -20.73 8.22 -10.32
C THR A 234 -22.25 8.17 -10.21
N LEU A 235 -22.76 8.73 -9.12
CA LEU A 235 -24.18 9.03 -8.91
C LEU A 235 -24.45 10.53 -9.02
N PRO A 236 -25.70 10.94 -9.26
CA PRO A 236 -26.09 12.35 -9.25
C PRO A 236 -25.67 13.05 -7.92
N PRO A 237 -25.13 14.29 -7.97
CA PRO A 237 -24.59 14.96 -6.78
C PRO A 237 -25.59 15.14 -5.63
N ASP A 238 -26.87 15.36 -5.93
CA ASP A 238 -27.95 15.50 -4.95
C ASP A 238 -28.24 14.20 -4.20
N VAL A 239 -28.18 13.06 -4.91
CA VAL A 239 -28.31 11.72 -4.32
C VAL A 239 -27.13 11.45 -3.39
N VAL A 240 -25.90 11.72 -3.85
CA VAL A 240 -24.68 11.54 -3.06
C VAL A 240 -24.69 12.42 -1.81
N ALA A 241 -25.02 13.71 -1.95
CA ALA A 241 -25.10 14.66 -0.85
C ALA A 241 -26.08 14.22 0.25
N LYS A 242 -27.29 13.80 -0.13
CA LYS A 242 -28.29 13.31 0.83
C LYS A 242 -27.84 12.03 1.53
N GLN A 243 -27.27 11.09 0.77
CA GLN A 243 -26.85 9.79 1.30
C GLN A 243 -25.64 9.90 2.21
N ILE A 244 -24.60 10.67 1.85
CA ILE A 244 -23.41 10.77 2.69
C ILE A 244 -23.71 11.48 4.01
N ARG A 245 -24.61 12.48 4.01
CA ARG A 245 -25.06 13.12 5.24
C ARG A 245 -25.84 12.14 6.12
N ALA A 246 -26.70 11.31 5.53
CA ALA A 246 -27.39 10.25 6.27
C ALA A 246 -26.39 9.22 6.85
N GLU A 247 -25.35 8.83 6.10
CA GLU A 247 -24.29 7.93 6.55
C GLU A 247 -23.37 8.51 7.63
N LEU A 248 -23.41 9.82 7.89
CA LEU A 248 -22.55 10.50 8.86
C LEU A 248 -23.35 11.27 9.92
N SER A 249 -24.67 11.04 10.00
CA SER A 249 -25.59 11.73 10.91
C SER A 249 -25.56 11.11 12.30
N GLU A 250 -24.42 11.23 12.99
CA GLU A 250 -24.30 10.84 14.40
C GLU A 250 -25.26 11.67 15.27
N PRO A 251 -25.80 11.15 16.39
CA PRO A 251 -26.81 11.85 17.20
C PRO A 251 -26.37 13.24 17.69
N ASN A 252 -25.06 13.42 17.88
CA ASN A 252 -24.45 14.66 18.36
C ASN A 252 -23.79 15.50 17.26
N ALA A 253 -24.09 15.20 15.99
CA ALA A 253 -23.50 15.89 14.85
C ALA A 253 -24.48 16.89 14.20
N GLN A 254 -23.99 18.10 13.93
CA GLN A 254 -24.73 19.11 13.18
C GLN A 254 -23.95 19.54 11.92
N PHE A 255 -24.47 19.24 10.73
CA PHE A 255 -23.86 19.67 9.47
C PHE A 255 -23.88 21.20 9.31
N VAL A 256 -22.73 21.77 8.94
CA VAL A 256 -22.54 23.22 8.72
C VAL A 256 -21.97 23.56 7.34
N GLY A 257 -21.61 22.55 6.54
CA GLY A 257 -21.11 22.74 5.18
C GLY A 257 -22.16 23.33 4.23
N GLN A 258 -21.76 24.34 3.45
CA GLN A 258 -22.61 25.01 2.46
C GLN A 258 -22.68 24.25 1.13
N ASP A 259 -21.58 23.61 0.72
CA ASP A 259 -21.60 22.73 -0.44
C ASP A 259 -22.41 21.46 -0.10
N PRO A 260 -23.29 20.97 -1.00
CA PRO A 260 -24.10 19.78 -0.72
C PRO A 260 -23.28 18.54 -0.34
N GLN A 261 -22.09 18.36 -0.92
CA GLN A 261 -21.17 17.25 -0.63
C GLN A 261 -20.11 17.60 0.43
N ASP A 262 -20.15 18.80 1.02
CA ASP A 262 -19.35 19.12 2.21
C ASP A 262 -19.94 18.41 3.44
N ILE A 263 -19.15 17.50 4.01
CA ILE A 263 -19.49 16.70 5.18
C ILE A 263 -19.14 17.40 6.50
N ARG A 264 -18.70 18.66 6.45
CA ARG A 264 -18.33 19.43 7.62
C ARG A 264 -19.48 19.53 8.61
N ARG A 265 -19.20 19.13 9.85
CA ARG A 265 -20.17 19.11 10.95
C ARG A 265 -19.52 19.49 12.27
N ASN A 266 -20.28 20.15 13.14
CA ASN A 266 -19.89 20.32 14.53
C ASN A 266 -20.27 19.03 15.28
N ILE A 267 -19.36 18.51 16.08
CA ILE A 267 -19.55 17.36 16.96
C ILE A 267 -19.55 17.86 18.40
N ASP A 268 -20.60 17.53 19.13
CA ASP A 268 -20.77 17.88 20.54
C ASP A 268 -20.66 16.62 21.41
N ASN A 269 -19.52 16.42 22.08
CA ASN A 269 -19.31 15.21 22.86
C ASN A 269 -19.80 15.38 24.29
N PRO A 270 -20.66 14.47 24.80
CA PRO A 270 -21.24 14.63 26.12
C PRO A 270 -20.19 14.47 27.23
N GLY A 271 -20.33 15.28 28.28
CA GLY A 271 -19.49 15.20 29.48
C GLY A 271 -18.45 16.31 29.55
N THR A 272 -17.63 16.28 30.60
CA THR A 272 -16.58 17.30 30.79
C THR A 272 -15.37 16.98 29.92
N PRO A 273 -14.87 17.93 29.11
CA PRO A 273 -13.63 17.78 28.35
C PRO A 273 -12.46 17.36 29.24
N ARG A 274 -11.69 16.38 28.78
CA ARG A 274 -10.51 15.83 29.48
C ARG A 274 -9.27 16.04 28.62
N LYS A 275 -8.11 16.18 29.30
CA LYS A 275 -6.81 16.33 28.64
C LYS A 275 -5.76 15.32 29.14
N PRO A 276 -6.01 14.00 29.04
CA PRO A 276 -4.96 13.01 29.25
C PRO A 276 -3.95 13.07 28.11
N ASN A 277 -2.74 12.59 28.34
CA ASN A 277 -1.78 12.43 27.26
C ASN A 277 -2.20 11.27 26.34
N ILE A 278 -1.72 11.26 25.11
CA ILE A 278 -1.97 10.19 24.15
C ILE A 278 -0.64 9.69 23.59
N VAL A 279 -0.42 8.38 23.69
CA VAL A 279 0.64 7.68 22.96
C VAL A 279 -0.03 6.73 21.98
N LEU A 280 0.01 7.05 20.69
CA LEU A 280 -0.60 6.27 19.62
C LEU A 280 0.48 5.54 18.83
N VAL A 281 0.63 4.25 19.09
CA VAL A 281 1.58 3.36 18.41
C VAL A 281 0.93 2.74 17.18
N THR A 282 1.38 3.17 16.00
CA THR A 282 1.06 2.53 14.73
C THR A 282 2.07 1.40 14.47
N ILE A 283 1.57 0.17 14.41
CA ILE A 283 2.39 -1.05 14.31
C ILE A 283 2.48 -1.48 12.84
N GLU A 284 3.70 -1.48 12.30
CA GLU A 284 4.03 -1.92 10.95
C GLU A 284 3.56 -3.36 10.66
N SER A 285 2.82 -3.55 9.57
CA SER A 285 2.51 -4.85 8.96
C SER A 285 1.97 -5.91 9.92
N PHE A 286 1.13 -5.53 10.88
CA PHE A 286 0.66 -6.43 11.95
C PHE A 286 -0.77 -6.91 11.73
N SER A 287 -0.92 -8.10 11.16
CA SER A 287 -2.22 -8.76 10.99
C SER A 287 -2.78 -9.28 12.33
N ALA A 288 -4.10 -9.15 12.52
CA ALA A 288 -4.76 -9.72 13.71
C ALA A 288 -4.58 -11.25 13.83
N LYS A 289 -4.38 -11.95 12.70
CA LYS A 289 -4.13 -13.41 12.65
C LYS A 289 -2.84 -13.86 13.33
N TYR A 290 -1.91 -12.95 13.64
CA TYR A 290 -0.69 -13.30 14.38
C TYR A 290 -0.90 -13.41 15.88
N MET A 291 -2.04 -12.94 16.38
CA MET A 291 -2.31 -12.96 17.80
C MET A 291 -2.77 -14.33 18.28
N GLY A 292 -2.21 -14.80 19.40
CA GLY A 292 -2.66 -16.04 20.05
C GLY A 292 -4.12 -15.97 20.46
N SER A 293 -4.58 -14.82 20.94
CA SER A 293 -6.00 -14.58 21.25
C SER A 293 -6.92 -14.49 20.02
N ASN A 294 -6.37 -14.54 18.80
CA ASN A 294 -7.12 -14.70 17.55
C ASN A 294 -6.91 -16.08 16.90
N GLY A 295 -6.34 -17.04 17.64
CA GLY A 295 -6.21 -18.43 17.22
C GLY A 295 -4.83 -18.82 16.66
N ASP A 296 -3.83 -17.94 16.72
CA ASP A 296 -2.47 -18.31 16.33
C ASP A 296 -1.80 -19.21 17.39
N GLU A 297 -1.47 -20.44 17.02
CA GLU A 297 -0.87 -21.41 17.96
C GLU A 297 0.64 -21.23 18.15
N ARG A 298 1.30 -20.33 17.40
CA ARG A 298 2.77 -20.17 17.42
C ARG A 298 3.27 -19.34 18.61
N ASN A 299 2.36 -18.76 19.42
CA ASN A 299 2.68 -17.93 20.59
C ASN A 299 3.65 -16.77 20.27
N LEU A 300 3.30 -16.00 19.22
CA LEU A 300 4.09 -14.86 18.79
C LEU A 300 3.83 -13.59 19.61
N THR A 301 2.68 -13.49 20.30
CA THR A 301 2.21 -12.21 20.89
C THR A 301 1.81 -12.30 22.37
N PRO A 302 2.62 -12.90 23.25
CA PRO A 302 2.22 -13.11 24.65
C PRO A 302 1.92 -11.81 25.41
N ASN A 303 2.62 -10.70 25.13
CA ASN A 303 2.37 -9.43 25.82
C ASN A 303 1.06 -8.77 25.35
N LEU A 304 0.80 -8.75 24.05
CA LEU A 304 -0.42 -8.19 23.47
C LEU A 304 -1.67 -9.03 23.85
N ASP A 305 -1.53 -10.34 24.00
CA ASP A 305 -2.62 -11.21 24.46
C ASP A 305 -3.00 -10.94 25.93
N VAL A 306 -2.02 -10.56 26.77
CA VAL A 306 -2.30 -10.05 28.12
C VAL A 306 -2.92 -8.66 28.05
N LEU A 307 -2.38 -7.78 27.22
CA LEU A 307 -2.86 -6.40 27.05
C LEU A 307 -4.32 -6.34 26.60
N ARG A 308 -4.76 -7.26 25.73
CA ARG A 308 -6.16 -7.40 25.29
C ARG A 308 -7.13 -7.41 26.47
N LYS A 309 -6.83 -8.21 27.50
CA LYS A 309 -7.69 -8.39 28.69
C LYS A 309 -7.76 -7.14 29.58
N GLN A 310 -6.85 -6.20 29.39
CA GLN A 310 -6.71 -4.98 30.18
C GLN A 310 -7.12 -3.72 29.40
N SER A 311 -7.50 -3.87 28.13
CA SER A 311 -7.78 -2.76 27.21
C SER A 311 -9.25 -2.69 26.85
N LEU A 312 -9.68 -1.54 26.34
CA LEU A 312 -10.79 -1.49 25.40
C LEU A 312 -10.28 -2.03 24.06
N TYR A 313 -10.67 -3.26 23.72
CA TYR A 313 -10.20 -3.98 22.53
C TYR A 313 -11.30 -4.11 21.48
N PHE A 314 -10.95 -3.82 20.22
CA PHE A 314 -11.84 -3.96 19.07
C PHE A 314 -11.43 -5.18 18.26
N ASN A 315 -12.20 -6.26 18.36
CA ASN A 315 -11.87 -7.52 17.69
C ASN A 315 -12.29 -7.55 16.20
N ASN A 316 -13.12 -6.61 15.75
CA ASN A 316 -13.70 -6.54 14.41
C ASN A 316 -13.32 -5.21 13.72
N PHE A 317 -12.03 -4.87 13.75
CA PHE A 317 -11.44 -3.63 13.26
C PHE A 317 -10.61 -3.89 11.99
N TYR A 318 -10.78 -3.05 10.97
CA TYR A 318 -10.20 -3.29 9.63
C TYR A 318 -9.45 -2.07 9.10
N ALA A 319 -8.26 -2.33 8.56
CA ALA A 319 -7.43 -1.36 7.86
C ALA A 319 -8.18 -0.82 6.63
N THR A 320 -7.92 0.42 6.26
CA THR A 320 -8.48 0.97 5.01
C THR A 320 -7.68 0.56 3.78
N GLY A 321 -6.44 0.12 3.94
CA GLY A 321 -5.56 -0.23 2.85
C GLY A 321 -4.56 -1.29 3.24
N THR A 322 -3.66 -1.59 2.32
CA THR A 322 -2.65 -2.64 2.46
C THR A 322 -1.23 -2.08 2.56
N ARG A 323 -1.10 -0.81 2.96
CA ARG A 323 0.17 -0.08 3.03
C ARG A 323 0.19 0.94 4.15
N THR A 324 1.38 1.21 4.67
CA THR A 324 1.65 2.17 5.74
C THR A 324 1.10 3.55 5.45
N ASP A 325 1.34 4.08 4.24
CA ASP A 325 0.86 5.39 3.82
C ASP A 325 -0.68 5.50 3.81
N ARG A 326 -1.41 4.39 3.64
CA ARG A 326 -2.88 4.32 3.78
C ARG A 326 -3.32 4.20 5.23
N GLY A 327 -2.61 3.41 6.03
CA GLY A 327 -2.86 3.32 7.46
C GLY A 327 -2.69 4.68 8.15
N LEU A 328 -1.58 5.36 7.88
CA LEU A 328 -1.29 6.70 8.40
C LEU A 328 -2.28 7.75 7.89
N GLU A 329 -2.69 7.70 6.62
CA GLU A 329 -3.76 8.55 6.06
C GLU A 329 -5.07 8.36 6.84
N ALA A 330 -5.49 7.10 7.05
CA ALA A 330 -6.73 6.78 7.74
C ALA A 330 -6.73 7.19 9.22
N ILE A 331 -5.65 6.88 9.95
CA ILE A 331 -5.53 7.21 11.37
C ILE A 331 -5.48 8.75 11.57
N THR A 332 -4.79 9.46 10.68
CA THR A 332 -4.53 10.89 10.84
C THR A 332 -5.67 11.76 10.32
N LEU A 333 -6.28 11.39 9.19
CA LEU A 333 -7.31 12.20 8.52
C LEU A 333 -8.72 11.62 8.64
N ALA A 334 -8.87 10.35 9.04
CA ALA A 334 -10.16 9.66 9.13
C ALA A 334 -11.00 9.77 7.84
N ILE A 335 -10.36 9.57 6.69
CA ILE A 335 -10.98 9.62 5.35
C ILE A 335 -10.88 8.27 4.63
N PRO A 336 -11.84 7.89 3.76
CA PRO A 336 -11.74 6.70 2.93
C PRO A 336 -10.55 6.80 1.98
N PRO A 337 -9.94 5.67 1.59
CA PRO A 337 -8.82 5.67 0.65
C PRO A 337 -9.30 6.16 -0.72
N THR A 338 -8.74 7.27 -1.20
CA THR A 338 -9.05 7.77 -2.55
C THR A 338 -8.27 6.97 -3.62
N PRO A 339 -8.79 6.79 -4.86
CA PRO A 339 -8.09 6.05 -5.90
C PRO A 339 -6.67 6.54 -6.18
N GLY A 340 -5.78 5.62 -6.58
CA GLY A 340 -4.38 5.92 -6.88
C GLY A 340 -3.49 5.89 -5.63
N ARG A 341 -2.59 6.87 -5.50
CA ARG A 341 -1.67 7.01 -4.37
C ARG A 341 -2.35 7.62 -3.13
N SER A 342 -1.86 7.27 -1.93
CA SER A 342 -2.25 7.92 -0.67
C SER A 342 -2.00 9.43 -0.72
N ILE A 343 -2.84 10.21 -0.04
CA ILE A 343 -2.66 11.67 0.11
C ILE A 343 -1.30 12.01 0.73
N VAL A 344 -0.79 11.15 1.60
CA VAL A 344 0.56 11.28 2.20
C VAL A 344 1.63 11.50 1.12
N LYS A 345 1.48 10.82 -0.04
CA LYS A 345 2.45 10.82 -1.15
C LYS A 345 2.10 11.78 -2.30
N ARG A 346 1.02 12.56 -2.19
CA ARG A 346 0.59 13.48 -3.26
C ARG A 346 1.29 14.82 -3.11
N VAL A 347 2.43 14.95 -3.79
CA VAL A 347 3.25 16.17 -3.81
C VAL A 347 2.43 17.39 -4.25
N GLY A 348 2.51 18.47 -3.47
CA GLY A 348 1.74 19.71 -3.65
C GLY A 348 0.31 19.67 -3.07
N ARG A 349 -0.07 18.57 -2.42
CA ARG A 349 -1.40 18.34 -1.83
C ARG A 349 -1.31 17.65 -0.45
N GLU A 350 -0.17 17.75 0.22
CA GLU A 350 0.13 17.06 1.46
C GLU A 350 -0.33 17.78 2.73
N SER A 351 -0.73 19.06 2.66
CA SER A 351 -0.96 19.92 3.84
C SER A 351 -2.36 20.52 3.92
N GLY A 352 -2.74 20.98 5.11
CA GLY A 352 -3.92 21.81 5.35
C GLY A 352 -5.21 21.02 5.55
N PHE A 353 -5.14 19.72 5.83
CA PHE A 353 -6.31 18.89 6.13
C PHE A 353 -6.72 19.04 7.60
N ALA A 354 -8.01 18.86 7.87
CA ALA A 354 -8.48 18.68 9.24
C ALA A 354 -8.02 17.30 9.72
N SER A 355 -6.89 17.24 10.43
CA SER A 355 -6.28 16.02 10.96
C SER A 355 -6.49 15.88 12.46
N LEU A 356 -6.27 14.69 13.03
CA LEU A 356 -6.25 14.48 14.48
C LEU A 356 -5.27 15.44 15.19
N GLY A 357 -4.07 15.64 14.63
CA GLY A 357 -3.09 16.59 15.15
C GLY A 357 -3.57 18.04 15.17
N GLN A 358 -4.29 18.49 14.13
CA GLN A 358 -4.90 19.83 14.11
C GLN A 358 -6.00 19.95 15.17
N GLN A 359 -6.86 18.93 15.32
CA GLN A 359 -7.93 18.93 16.32
C GLN A 359 -7.37 19.05 17.73
N LEU A 360 -6.35 18.26 18.07
CA LEU A 360 -5.73 18.27 19.39
C LEU A 360 -4.85 19.51 19.62
N GLY A 361 -4.14 19.97 18.59
CA GLY A 361 -3.37 21.20 18.63
C GLY A 361 -4.25 22.42 18.92
N ALA A 362 -5.47 22.46 18.37
CA ALA A 362 -6.45 23.52 18.63
C ALA A 362 -6.88 23.62 20.11
N VAL A 363 -6.81 22.51 20.85
CA VAL A 363 -7.10 22.47 22.29
C VAL A 363 -5.82 22.40 23.15
N GLY A 364 -4.67 22.69 22.55
CA GLY A 364 -3.41 22.93 23.23
C GLY A 364 -2.54 21.71 23.48
N TYR A 365 -2.68 20.63 22.71
CA TYR A 365 -1.72 19.50 22.74
C TYR A 365 -0.46 19.81 21.94
N ASP A 366 0.69 19.30 22.39
CA ASP A 366 1.85 19.11 21.48
C ASP A 366 1.64 17.80 20.69
N SER A 367 1.34 17.92 19.40
CA SER A 367 1.17 16.79 18.51
C SER A 367 2.48 16.50 17.80
N VAL A 368 3.04 15.31 18.00
CA VAL A 368 4.34 14.90 17.46
C VAL A 368 4.19 13.57 16.71
N PHE A 369 4.62 13.56 15.46
CA PHE A 369 4.85 12.31 14.72
C PHE A 369 6.27 11.82 15.02
N VAL A 370 6.38 10.62 15.59
CA VAL A 370 7.63 10.01 16.01
C VAL A 370 7.90 8.78 15.13
N TYR A 371 8.97 8.79 14.35
CA TYR A 371 9.23 7.72 13.39
C TYR A 371 10.57 7.03 13.63
N GLY A 372 10.54 5.69 13.63
CA GLY A 372 11.76 4.88 13.75
C GLY A 372 12.70 5.02 12.55
N GLY A 373 12.16 5.34 11.37
CA GLY A 373 12.93 5.53 10.14
C GLY A 373 13.18 6.99 9.78
N ARG A 374 13.56 7.22 8.53
CA ARG A 374 13.74 8.56 7.95
C ARG A 374 12.44 9.02 7.31
N GLY A 375 11.81 10.07 7.81
CA GLY A 375 10.47 10.42 7.35
C GLY A 375 10.42 11.18 6.02
N TYR A 376 11.56 11.35 5.33
CA TYR A 376 11.53 11.65 3.89
C TYR A 376 10.91 10.48 3.09
N PHE A 377 11.10 9.25 3.57
CA PHE A 377 10.48 8.05 2.99
C PHE A 377 8.96 8.21 2.99
N ASP A 378 8.31 7.80 1.90
CA ASP A 378 6.88 7.96 1.65
C ASP A 378 6.33 9.40 1.88
N ASN A 379 7.19 10.43 1.88
CA ASN A 379 6.81 11.84 2.07
C ASN A 379 6.17 12.15 3.44
N MET A 380 6.44 11.33 4.46
CA MET A 380 5.80 11.44 5.79
C MET A 380 6.08 12.77 6.49
N ASN A 381 7.31 13.28 6.44
CA ASN A 381 7.67 14.53 7.12
C ASN A 381 6.87 15.72 6.59
N ALA A 382 6.73 15.84 5.27
CA ALA A 382 5.96 16.92 4.64
C ALA A 382 4.47 16.81 4.97
N PHE A 383 3.93 15.59 4.96
CA PHE A 383 2.54 15.33 5.32
C PHE A 383 2.23 15.66 6.78
N PHE A 384 2.98 15.12 7.74
CA PHE A 384 2.71 15.34 9.17
C PHE A 384 2.95 16.81 9.56
N SER A 385 4.06 17.41 9.11
CA SER A 385 4.33 18.84 9.38
C SER A 385 3.27 19.77 8.78
N GLY A 386 2.76 19.44 7.59
CA GLY A 386 1.66 20.18 6.95
C GLY A 386 0.29 19.99 7.59
N ASN A 387 0.14 19.05 8.53
CA ASN A 387 -1.15 18.67 9.14
C ASN A 387 -1.11 18.70 10.67
N GLY A 388 -0.39 19.66 11.26
CA GLY A 388 -0.50 19.97 12.69
C GLY A 388 0.37 19.11 13.60
N TYR A 389 1.44 18.51 13.08
CA TYR A 389 2.40 17.75 13.87
C TYR A 389 3.80 18.38 13.79
N ARG A 390 4.52 18.38 14.91
CA ARG A 390 5.98 18.38 14.87
C ARG A 390 6.48 16.99 14.47
N VAL A 391 7.65 16.90 13.87
CA VAL A 391 8.23 15.63 13.44
C VAL A 391 9.50 15.34 14.23
N VAL A 392 9.64 14.11 14.71
CA VAL A 392 10.87 13.54 15.27
C VAL A 392 11.09 12.21 14.56
N ASP A 393 12.05 12.16 13.66
CA ASP A 393 12.41 10.94 12.93
C ASP A 393 13.83 10.50 13.29
N GLN A 394 14.29 9.37 12.76
CA GLN A 394 15.65 8.87 13.00
C GLN A 394 16.73 9.93 12.76
N SER A 395 16.57 10.81 11.76
CA SER A 395 17.59 11.80 11.41
C SER A 395 17.77 12.88 12.47
N SER A 396 16.79 13.02 13.37
CA SER A 396 16.81 13.96 14.50
C SER A 396 17.35 13.36 15.81
N VAL A 397 17.63 12.05 15.85
CA VAL A 397 18.11 11.33 17.03
C VAL A 397 19.62 11.23 17.00
N ASP A 398 20.27 11.45 18.14
CA ASP A 398 21.71 11.25 18.28
C ASP A 398 22.05 9.76 18.11
N GLU A 399 23.02 9.47 17.24
CA GLU A 399 23.43 8.10 16.92
C GLU A 399 23.84 7.29 18.15
N SER A 400 24.37 7.93 19.20
CA SER A 400 24.73 7.28 20.46
C SER A 400 23.52 6.74 21.25
N GLU A 401 22.31 7.19 20.90
CA GLU A 401 21.05 6.74 21.49
C GLU A 401 20.36 5.65 20.68
N ILE A 402 20.94 5.25 19.54
CA ILE A 402 20.41 4.22 18.65
C ILE A 402 21.22 2.94 18.86
N HIS A 403 20.67 1.98 19.61
CA HIS A 403 21.37 0.73 19.90
C HIS A 403 21.36 -0.21 18.70
N PHE A 404 20.32 -0.16 17.87
CA PHE A 404 20.21 -0.95 16.66
C PHE A 404 19.46 -0.21 15.57
N LYS A 405 19.94 -0.33 14.33
CA LYS A 405 19.22 0.09 13.13
C LYS A 405 19.53 -0.80 11.93
N ASN A 406 18.60 -0.87 11.00
CA ASN A 406 18.77 -1.49 9.68
C ASN A 406 18.40 -0.50 8.56
N ALA A 407 18.22 -0.99 7.34
CA ALA A 407 17.81 -0.16 6.20
C ALA A 407 16.52 0.67 6.41
N TRP A 408 15.62 0.27 7.31
CA TRP A 408 14.34 0.93 7.56
C TRP A 408 14.41 1.96 8.68
N GLY A 409 15.23 1.71 9.69
CA GLY A 409 15.45 2.63 10.77
C GLY A 409 15.86 1.99 12.08
N MET A 410 15.67 2.75 13.16
CA MET A 410 15.91 2.35 14.54
C MET A 410 14.99 1.20 14.93
N ALA A 411 15.49 0.29 15.78
CA ALA A 411 14.66 -0.75 16.36
C ALA A 411 13.48 -0.16 17.16
N ASP A 412 12.40 -0.94 17.30
CA ASP A 412 11.20 -0.51 18.03
C ASP A 412 11.53 -0.12 19.49
N GLU A 413 12.48 -0.82 20.14
CA GLU A 413 13.00 -0.43 21.47
C GLU A 413 13.58 1.00 21.50
N ASP A 414 14.35 1.39 20.49
CA ASP A 414 14.96 2.71 20.41
C ASP A 414 13.90 3.79 20.15
N LEU A 415 12.92 3.52 19.28
CA LEU A 415 11.76 4.38 19.07
C LEU A 415 10.95 4.61 20.37
N TYR A 416 10.73 3.55 21.16
CA TYR A 416 10.06 3.67 22.44
C TYR A 416 10.88 4.44 23.48
N ASN A 417 12.21 4.30 23.49
CA ASN A 417 13.08 5.11 24.35
C ASN A 417 12.99 6.60 24.00
N GLN A 418 12.97 6.95 22.71
CA GLN A 418 12.74 8.33 22.27
C GLN A 418 11.37 8.85 22.68
N THR A 419 10.34 8.01 22.60
CA THR A 419 8.98 8.34 23.03
C THR A 419 8.92 8.66 24.52
N LEU A 420 9.58 7.87 25.37
CA LEU A 420 9.66 8.13 26.81
C LEU A 420 10.35 9.48 27.10
N LYS A 421 11.41 9.82 26.37
CA LYS A 421 12.10 11.11 26.52
C LYS A 421 11.22 12.30 26.13
N LEU A 422 10.48 12.19 25.02
CA LEU A 422 9.54 13.22 24.58
C LEU A 422 8.41 13.40 25.60
N ALA A 423 7.81 12.30 26.06
CA ALA A 423 6.76 12.33 27.08
C ALA A 423 7.23 12.95 28.40
N ASP A 424 8.45 12.62 28.86
CA ASP A 424 9.07 13.22 30.05
C ASP A 424 9.26 14.74 29.88
N ALA A 425 9.72 15.17 28.70
CA ALA A 425 9.95 16.59 28.40
C ALA A 425 8.66 17.40 28.35
N ASP A 426 7.59 16.85 27.77
CA ASP A 426 6.28 17.52 27.70
C ASP A 426 5.58 17.52 29.05
N TYR A 427 5.67 16.42 29.81
CA TYR A 427 5.18 16.35 31.18
C TYR A 427 5.86 17.37 32.09
N ALA A 428 7.18 17.54 31.98
CA ALA A 428 7.92 18.54 32.75
C ALA A 428 7.47 19.98 32.46
N LYS A 429 6.92 20.24 31.26
CA LYS A 429 6.32 21.52 30.86
C LYS A 429 4.82 21.61 31.17
N GLN A 430 4.22 20.57 31.76
CA GLN A 430 2.77 20.45 31.97
C GLN A 430 1.97 20.56 30.66
N GLN A 431 2.57 20.13 29.55
CA GLN A 431 2.01 20.18 28.22
C GLN A 431 1.33 18.83 27.93
N PRO A 432 0.01 18.77 27.64
CA PRO A 432 -0.60 17.53 27.16
C PRO A 432 -0.04 17.22 25.77
N PHE A 433 0.20 15.95 25.48
CA PHE A 433 0.87 15.54 24.24
C PHE A 433 0.09 14.46 23.49
N LEU A 434 0.20 14.49 22.16
CA LEU A 434 -0.08 13.36 21.28
C LEU A 434 1.27 12.93 20.69
N LEU A 435 1.77 11.77 21.07
CA LEU A 435 2.90 11.13 20.40
C LEU A 435 2.34 10.04 19.49
N GLN A 436 2.29 10.29 18.18
CA GLN A 436 1.88 9.33 17.17
C GLN A 436 3.12 8.66 16.58
N LEU A 437 3.34 7.39 16.92
CA LEU A 437 4.51 6.61 16.55
C LEU A 437 4.24 5.77 15.31
N MET A 438 5.29 5.51 14.53
CA MET A 438 5.31 4.48 13.48
C MET A 438 6.53 3.56 13.68
N THR A 439 6.28 2.27 13.92
CA THR A 439 7.34 1.24 14.13
C THR A 439 8.01 0.85 12.81
N THR A 440 9.16 0.15 12.87
CA THR A 440 9.90 -0.26 11.65
C THR A 440 10.40 -1.70 11.66
N SER A 441 10.45 -2.37 12.82
CA SER A 441 11.15 -3.65 12.94
C SER A 441 10.46 -4.82 12.23
N ASN A 442 9.14 -4.77 12.06
CA ASN A 442 8.33 -5.78 11.35
C ASN A 442 8.36 -5.64 9.82
N HIS A 443 9.54 -5.34 9.29
CA HIS A 443 9.80 -5.22 7.86
C HIS A 443 11.00 -6.10 7.48
N ARG A 444 11.00 -6.71 6.29
CA ARG A 444 12.16 -7.44 5.75
C ARG A 444 13.39 -6.52 5.79
N PRO A 445 14.59 -6.94 6.25
CA PRO A 445 15.06 -8.31 6.51
C PRO A 445 14.64 -8.95 7.85
N TYR A 446 13.71 -8.34 8.60
CA TYR A 446 13.20 -8.85 9.89
C TYR A 446 14.29 -8.94 10.96
N THR A 447 15.22 -7.98 10.95
CA THR A 447 16.35 -7.91 11.88
C THR A 447 16.05 -6.98 13.04
N TYR A 448 16.43 -7.41 14.23
CA TYR A 448 16.27 -6.72 15.52
C TYR A 448 17.45 -7.06 16.45
N PRO A 449 17.61 -6.39 17.61
CA PRO A 449 18.63 -6.74 18.59
C PRO A 449 18.58 -8.22 19.00
N ASP A 450 19.74 -8.89 18.99
CA ASP A 450 19.84 -10.29 19.41
C ASP A 450 19.51 -10.48 20.90
N ASN A 451 19.15 -11.72 21.26
CA ASN A 451 18.89 -12.17 22.64
C ASN A 451 17.74 -11.43 23.35
N ARG A 452 16.75 -10.94 22.59
CA ARG A 452 15.51 -10.36 23.12
C ARG A 452 14.36 -11.36 23.22
N ILE A 453 14.32 -12.27 22.25
CA ILE A 453 13.32 -13.33 22.12
C ILE A 453 14.01 -14.65 21.74
N ASP A 454 13.26 -15.74 21.70
CA ASP A 454 13.69 -17.10 21.35
C ASP A 454 13.81 -17.35 19.84
N ILE A 455 13.52 -16.36 19.00
CA ILE A 455 13.74 -16.40 17.55
C ILE A 455 14.95 -15.53 17.22
N LYS A 456 15.86 -16.08 16.40
CA LYS A 456 17.06 -15.35 15.98
C LYS A 456 16.69 -14.16 15.08
N SER A 457 17.39 -13.04 15.26
CA SER A 457 17.31 -11.87 14.39
C SER A 457 17.47 -12.24 12.90
N GLY A 458 16.58 -11.70 12.06
CA GLY A 458 16.54 -11.99 10.63
C GLY A 458 15.86 -13.31 10.23
N ASN A 459 15.39 -14.12 11.19
CA ASN A 459 14.76 -15.41 10.91
C ASN A 459 13.26 -15.29 10.57
N GLY A 460 12.95 -14.44 9.59
CA GLY A 460 11.61 -14.26 9.04
C GLY A 460 10.66 -13.41 9.90
N ARG A 461 9.46 -13.21 9.35
CA ARG A 461 8.42 -12.32 9.91
C ARG A 461 7.96 -12.74 11.31
N ASP A 462 7.87 -14.04 11.59
CA ASP A 462 7.46 -14.55 12.91
C ASP A 462 8.38 -14.01 14.04
N GLY A 463 9.68 -13.93 13.77
CA GLY A 463 10.64 -13.33 14.68
C GLY A 463 10.39 -11.84 14.89
N ALA A 464 10.15 -11.09 13.82
CA ALA A 464 9.89 -9.66 13.93
C ALA A 464 8.56 -9.34 14.63
N VAL A 465 7.50 -10.11 14.37
CA VAL A 465 6.22 -10.02 15.11
C VAL A 465 6.43 -10.24 16.60
N LYS A 466 7.16 -11.30 16.98
CA LYS A 466 7.44 -11.60 18.38
C LYS A 466 8.35 -10.56 19.04
N TYR A 467 9.26 -9.97 18.27
CA TYR A 467 10.11 -8.88 18.74
C TYR A 467 9.28 -7.60 19.00
N THR A 468 8.38 -7.23 18.08
CA THR A 468 7.47 -6.10 18.26
C THR A 468 6.58 -6.28 19.49
N ASP A 469 6.03 -7.49 19.72
CA ASP A 469 5.28 -7.81 20.95
C ASP A 469 6.14 -7.60 22.22
N TYR A 470 7.36 -8.15 22.22
CA TYR A 470 8.33 -7.97 23.31
C TYR A 470 8.62 -6.48 23.56
N ALA A 471 8.90 -5.70 22.52
CA ALA A 471 9.27 -4.29 22.62
C ALA A 471 8.10 -3.46 23.19
N ILE A 472 6.86 -3.73 22.79
CA ILE A 472 5.65 -3.12 23.37
C ILE A 472 5.53 -3.45 24.86
N GLY A 473 5.76 -4.72 25.23
CA GLY A 473 5.76 -5.15 26.63
C GLY A 473 6.78 -4.38 27.48
N GLN A 474 8.02 -4.25 26.99
CA GLN A 474 9.07 -3.49 27.67
C GLN A 474 8.76 -1.99 27.75
N PHE A 475 8.21 -1.41 26.67
CA PHE A 475 7.79 -0.01 26.65
C PHE A 475 6.74 0.28 27.74
N LEU A 476 5.70 -0.54 27.82
CA LEU A 476 4.66 -0.38 28.84
C LEU A 476 5.20 -0.56 30.25
N GLU A 477 6.13 -1.49 30.47
CA GLU A 477 6.76 -1.69 31.77
C GLU A 477 7.58 -0.46 32.22
N GLN A 478 8.33 0.14 31.30
CA GLN A 478 9.05 1.38 31.58
C GLN A 478 8.09 2.56 31.78
N ALA A 479 7.06 2.67 30.94
CA ALA A 479 6.06 3.74 31.04
C ALA A 479 5.31 3.71 32.38
N ARG A 480 4.98 2.52 32.92
CA ARG A 480 4.32 2.37 34.24
C ARG A 480 5.08 3.03 35.39
N GLN A 481 6.39 3.21 35.25
CA GLN A 481 7.23 3.84 36.27
C GLN A 481 7.23 5.38 36.17
N LYS A 482 6.57 5.94 35.15
CA LYS A 482 6.57 7.38 34.87
C LYS A 482 5.38 8.09 35.54
N PRO A 483 5.56 9.34 35.99
CA PRO A 483 4.51 10.08 36.70
C PRO A 483 3.32 10.48 35.82
N TRP A 484 3.48 10.45 34.49
CA TRP A 484 2.41 10.75 33.53
C TRP A 484 1.55 9.54 33.17
N PHE A 485 1.93 8.31 33.53
CA PHE A 485 1.29 7.07 33.08
C PHE A 485 -0.20 7.00 33.39
N ASP A 486 -0.58 7.30 34.63
CA ASP A 486 -1.97 7.21 35.10
C ASP A 486 -2.93 8.16 34.35
N ASN A 487 -2.41 9.26 33.78
CA ASN A 487 -3.17 10.20 32.95
C ASN A 487 -2.78 10.10 31.47
N THR A 488 -2.53 8.88 30.97
CA THR A 488 -2.15 8.64 29.57
C THR A 488 -3.03 7.55 28.95
N ILE A 489 -3.47 7.80 27.71
CA ILE A 489 -4.13 6.81 26.85
C ILE A 489 -3.09 6.24 25.90
N PHE A 490 -2.81 4.95 26.03
CA PHE A 490 -1.97 4.21 25.09
C PHE A 490 -2.87 3.53 24.05
N VAL A 491 -2.60 3.80 22.78
CA VAL A 491 -3.31 3.22 21.66
C VAL A 491 -2.33 2.36 20.88
N PHE A 492 -2.65 1.10 20.64
CA PHE A 492 -1.87 0.23 19.76
C PHE A 492 -2.77 -0.19 18.61
N VAL A 493 -2.38 0.13 17.38
CA VAL A 493 -3.15 -0.13 16.18
C VAL A 493 -2.22 -0.49 15.05
N ALA A 494 -2.53 -1.49 14.23
CA ALA A 494 -1.72 -1.73 13.04
C ALA A 494 -2.07 -0.74 11.91
N ASP A 495 -1.09 -0.42 11.07
CA ASP A 495 -1.32 0.36 9.85
C ASP A 495 -2.04 -0.45 8.76
N HIS A 496 -1.65 -1.71 8.59
CA HIS A 496 -2.23 -2.69 7.70
C HIS A 496 -1.80 -4.11 8.09
N THR A 497 -2.23 -5.08 7.29
CA THR A 497 -1.86 -6.49 7.42
C THR A 497 -0.58 -6.81 6.65
N ALA A 498 0.13 -7.88 7.02
CA ALA A 498 1.40 -8.27 6.42
C ALA A 498 1.35 -8.72 4.94
N GLY A 499 0.16 -8.84 4.35
CA GLY A 499 0.00 -9.29 2.97
C GLY A 499 -1.19 -8.63 2.29
N SER A 500 -0.99 -8.19 1.05
CA SER A 500 -1.99 -7.46 0.26
C SER A 500 -2.77 -8.32 -0.73
N ALA A 501 -2.32 -9.55 -0.99
CA ALA A 501 -2.88 -10.43 -2.02
C ALA A 501 -3.93 -11.41 -1.46
N GLY A 502 -4.80 -11.89 -2.34
CA GLY A 502 -5.84 -12.88 -2.05
C GLY A 502 -6.48 -13.40 -3.34
N LYS A 503 -7.44 -14.34 -3.23
CA LYS A 503 -8.21 -14.79 -4.40
C LYS A 503 -9.13 -13.70 -4.91
N GLU A 504 -9.68 -12.89 -4.01
CA GLU A 504 -10.44 -11.69 -4.33
C GLU A 504 -9.51 -10.49 -4.52
N ASP A 505 -10.02 -9.48 -5.22
CA ASP A 505 -9.34 -8.19 -5.42
C ASP A 505 -9.19 -7.37 -4.13
N LEU A 506 -10.12 -7.56 -3.19
CA LEU A 506 -10.15 -6.93 -1.87
C LEU A 506 -10.54 -8.01 -0.84
N PRO A 507 -9.61 -8.92 -0.49
CA PRO A 507 -9.87 -10.04 0.42
C PRO A 507 -10.05 -9.53 1.85
N ILE A 508 -11.29 -9.32 2.32
CA ILE A 508 -11.58 -8.62 3.59
C ILE A 508 -10.94 -9.28 4.81
N SER A 509 -10.79 -10.60 4.81
CA SER A 509 -10.06 -11.34 5.84
C SER A 509 -8.60 -10.87 6.00
N ASN A 510 -7.98 -10.36 4.93
CA ASN A 510 -6.65 -9.77 4.93
C ASN A 510 -6.66 -8.25 5.21
N TYR A 511 -7.72 -7.68 5.76
CA TYR A 511 -7.74 -6.29 6.24
C TYR A 511 -7.92 -6.20 7.77
N GLN A 512 -8.17 -7.31 8.46
CA GLN A 512 -8.41 -7.30 9.91
C GLN A 512 -7.10 -7.03 10.68
N ILE A 513 -7.14 -5.99 11.51
CA ILE A 513 -6.02 -5.49 12.31
C ILE A 513 -6.47 -5.30 13.77
N PRO A 514 -5.57 -5.44 14.76
CA PRO A 514 -5.94 -5.21 16.14
C PRO A 514 -5.98 -3.70 16.47
N LEU A 515 -6.88 -3.33 17.38
CA LEU A 515 -6.91 -2.02 18.03
C LEU A 515 -7.08 -2.20 19.55
N PHE A 516 -6.10 -1.72 20.30
CA PHE A 516 -6.11 -1.67 21.75
C PHE A 516 -6.13 -0.21 22.20
N ILE A 517 -7.03 0.12 23.13
CA ILE A 517 -6.99 1.38 23.86
C ILE A 517 -6.82 1.04 25.34
N TYR A 518 -5.64 1.34 25.87
CA TYR A 518 -5.20 1.00 27.23
C TYR A 518 -4.99 2.28 28.06
N ALA A 519 -5.81 2.45 29.09
CA ALA A 519 -5.71 3.54 30.04
C ALA A 519 -6.34 3.11 31.38
N PRO A 520 -5.66 2.30 32.21
CA PRO A 520 -6.30 1.55 33.29
C PRO A 520 -6.91 2.42 34.40
N LYS A 521 -6.57 3.71 34.47
CA LYS A 521 -7.17 4.68 35.40
C LYS A 521 -8.32 5.50 34.79
N LEU A 522 -8.47 5.46 33.47
CA LEU A 522 -9.38 6.33 32.71
C LEU A 522 -10.48 5.55 31.98
N ILE A 523 -10.21 4.30 31.61
CA ILE A 523 -11.05 3.47 30.75
C ILE A 523 -11.10 2.05 31.33
N ASP A 524 -12.30 1.52 31.50
CA ASP A 524 -12.51 0.13 31.90
C ASP A 524 -12.18 -0.83 30.75
N ALA A 525 -11.50 -1.93 31.08
CA ALA A 525 -11.20 -3.00 30.13
C ALA A 525 -12.50 -3.68 29.66
N ARG A 526 -12.66 -3.80 28.33
CA ARG A 526 -13.77 -4.52 27.70
C ARG A 526 -13.46 -4.83 26.26
N GLU A 527 -14.15 -5.81 25.71
CA GLU A 527 -14.05 -6.16 24.29
C GLU A 527 -15.32 -5.74 23.55
N THR A 528 -15.18 -5.24 22.33
CA THR A 528 -16.29 -4.93 21.44
C THR A 528 -16.17 -5.68 20.11
N ALA A 529 -17.31 -6.22 19.69
CA ALA A 529 -17.50 -6.91 18.40
C ALA A 529 -18.07 -6.00 17.30
N GLN A 530 -18.23 -4.71 17.60
CA GLN A 530 -18.71 -3.73 16.64
C GLN A 530 -17.80 -3.69 15.42
N LEU A 531 -18.39 -3.80 14.23
CA LEU A 531 -17.67 -3.64 12.97
C LEU A 531 -17.14 -2.21 12.87
N ALA A 532 -15.83 -2.08 12.69
CA ALA A 532 -15.17 -0.79 12.70
C ALA A 532 -14.08 -0.70 11.62
N SER A 533 -13.93 0.50 11.08
CA SER A 533 -12.91 0.84 10.09
C SER A 533 -11.79 1.65 10.75
N GLN A 534 -10.58 1.56 10.22
CA GLN A 534 -9.42 2.29 10.72
C GLN A 534 -9.63 3.81 10.83
N ILE A 535 -10.47 4.38 9.96
CA ILE A 535 -10.83 5.80 9.99
C ILE A 535 -11.70 6.19 11.18
N ASP A 536 -12.29 5.23 11.88
CA ASP A 536 -13.12 5.47 13.07
C ASP A 536 -12.26 5.75 14.32
N LEU A 537 -10.93 5.56 14.27
CA LEU A 537 -10.04 5.76 15.42
C LEU A 537 -9.99 7.22 15.89
N ALA A 538 -9.68 8.18 15.02
CA ALA A 538 -9.56 9.59 15.41
C ALA A 538 -10.83 10.15 16.08
N PRO A 539 -12.05 10.00 15.53
CA PRO A 539 -13.27 10.46 16.21
C PRO A 539 -13.55 9.69 17.51
N THR A 540 -13.18 8.42 17.60
CA THR A 540 -13.29 7.64 18.86
C THR A 540 -12.37 8.21 19.94
N LEU A 541 -11.12 8.58 19.60
CA LEU A 541 -10.21 9.22 20.55
C LEU A 541 -10.73 10.58 21.01
N LEU A 542 -11.21 11.44 20.09
CA LEU A 542 -11.81 12.73 20.47
C LEU A 542 -13.05 12.56 21.36
N GLY A 543 -13.84 11.51 21.09
CA GLY A 543 -14.97 11.08 21.92
C GLY A 543 -14.56 10.65 23.34
N LEU A 544 -13.47 9.87 23.50
CA LEU A 544 -12.93 9.51 24.83
C LEU A 544 -12.55 10.73 25.67
N LEU A 545 -12.14 11.80 24.99
CA LEU A 545 -11.73 13.05 25.63
C LEU A 545 -12.91 13.99 25.92
N ASN A 546 -14.14 13.65 25.50
CA ASN A 546 -15.29 14.54 25.51
C ASN A 546 -14.97 15.91 24.85
N LEU A 547 -14.22 15.91 23.75
CA LEU A 547 -13.86 17.15 23.05
C LEU A 547 -14.87 17.48 21.98
N ASP A 548 -15.39 18.71 22.00
CA ASP A 548 -16.14 19.26 20.88
C ASP A 548 -15.19 19.67 19.76
N TYR A 549 -15.61 19.43 18.52
CA TYR A 549 -14.77 19.74 17.37
C TYR A 549 -15.57 19.90 16.08
N GLN A 550 -14.98 20.61 15.12
CA GLN A 550 -15.51 20.64 13.76
C GLN A 550 -14.85 19.55 12.92
N SER A 551 -15.66 18.60 12.48
CA SER A 551 -15.23 17.41 11.79
C SER A 551 -15.45 17.50 10.28
N THR A 552 -14.44 17.10 9.51
CA THR A 552 -14.60 16.59 8.14
C THR A 552 -14.17 15.13 8.05
N PHE A 553 -14.17 14.41 9.18
CA PHE A 553 -13.86 12.99 9.24
C PHE A 553 -15.02 12.18 8.70
N PHE A 554 -14.74 11.17 7.89
CA PHE A 554 -15.71 10.14 7.53
C PHE A 554 -15.79 9.05 8.61
N GLY A 555 -14.83 9.00 9.52
CA GLY A 555 -14.87 8.15 10.71
C GLY A 555 -16.05 8.48 11.62
N ARG A 556 -16.48 7.48 12.40
CA ARG A 556 -17.52 7.59 13.42
C ARG A 556 -16.96 7.29 14.80
N ASN A 557 -17.55 7.88 15.85
CA ASN A 557 -17.16 7.57 17.23
C ASN A 557 -17.71 6.19 17.64
N LEU A 558 -16.82 5.23 17.90
CA LEU A 558 -17.17 3.85 18.24
C LEU A 558 -17.66 3.67 19.69
N LEU A 559 -17.62 4.71 20.53
CA LEU A 559 -18.14 4.65 21.90
C LEU A 559 -19.63 4.98 22.00
N GLN A 560 -20.17 5.59 20.96
CA GLN A 560 -21.57 5.96 20.91
C GLN A 560 -22.40 4.81 20.35
N ASP A 561 -23.57 4.61 20.93
CA ASP A 561 -24.59 3.78 20.29
C ASP A 561 -25.09 4.52 19.06
N ASN A 562 -24.78 3.98 17.89
CA ASN A 562 -24.99 4.66 16.62
C ASN A 562 -25.95 3.86 15.74
N PRO A 563 -27.15 4.38 15.42
CA PRO A 563 -28.13 3.67 14.59
C PRO A 563 -27.73 3.57 13.11
N LEU A 564 -26.55 4.07 12.74
CA LEU A 564 -26.08 4.10 11.35
C LEU A 564 -25.70 2.71 10.84
N PRO A 565 -25.91 2.43 9.54
CA PRO A 565 -25.60 1.12 8.99
C PRO A 565 -24.09 0.79 9.12
N PRO A 566 -23.74 -0.46 9.47
CA PRO A 566 -22.35 -0.88 9.61
C PRO A 566 -21.58 -0.70 8.29
N ARG A 567 -20.29 -0.38 8.40
CA ARG A 567 -19.40 -0.25 7.25
C ARG A 567 -17.93 -0.37 7.63
N VAL A 568 -17.16 -0.90 6.69
CA VAL A 568 -15.72 -0.69 6.56
C VAL A 568 -15.46 -0.18 5.16
N VAL A 569 -14.64 0.86 5.05
CA VAL A 569 -14.11 1.33 3.76
C VAL A 569 -12.71 0.75 3.58
N VAL A 570 -12.48 0.06 2.47
CA VAL A 570 -11.19 -0.56 2.14
C VAL A 570 -10.79 -0.21 0.71
N GLY A 571 -9.52 -0.15 0.39
CA GLY A 571 -9.10 0.09 -0.98
C GLY A 571 -7.63 -0.19 -1.21
N ASN A 572 -7.34 -0.52 -2.46
CA ASN A 572 -5.98 -0.55 -2.99
C ASN A 572 -5.83 0.56 -4.06
N TYR A 573 -4.81 0.48 -4.90
CA TYR A 573 -4.56 1.50 -5.92
C TYR A 573 -5.74 1.72 -6.88
N GLN A 574 -6.45 0.65 -7.25
CA GLN A 574 -7.49 0.69 -8.27
C GLN A 574 -8.87 0.29 -7.74
N HIS A 575 -8.95 -0.54 -6.73
CA HIS A 575 -10.21 -1.13 -6.28
C HIS A 575 -10.61 -0.50 -4.96
N LEU A 576 -11.86 -0.07 -4.89
CA LEU A 576 -12.44 0.60 -3.74
C LEU A 576 -13.60 -0.24 -3.24
N GLY A 577 -13.62 -0.52 -1.95
CA GLY A 577 -14.52 -1.47 -1.32
C GLY A 577 -15.33 -0.87 -0.18
N LEU A 578 -16.60 -1.26 -0.05
CA LEU A 578 -17.39 -1.04 1.16
C LEU A 578 -17.95 -2.37 1.64
N PHE A 579 -17.49 -2.80 2.82
CA PHE A 579 -17.91 -4.01 3.49
C PHE A 579 -18.92 -3.68 4.59
N ASP A 580 -20.08 -4.33 4.63
CA ASP A 580 -21.15 -4.04 5.62
C ASP A 580 -21.17 -4.98 6.83
N GLY A 581 -20.16 -5.85 6.95
CA GLY A 581 -20.11 -6.90 7.98
C GLY A 581 -20.48 -8.27 7.46
N LYS A 582 -21.06 -8.35 6.25
CA LYS A 582 -21.37 -9.60 5.57
C LYS A 582 -20.93 -9.59 4.10
N ASP A 583 -21.34 -8.57 3.36
CA ASP A 583 -21.14 -8.48 1.93
C ASP A 583 -20.21 -7.31 1.59
N LEU A 584 -19.51 -7.40 0.46
CA LEU A 584 -18.56 -6.39 -0.02
C LEU A 584 -18.98 -5.86 -1.39
N ALA A 585 -19.17 -4.56 -1.49
CA ALA A 585 -19.22 -3.84 -2.76
C ALA A 585 -17.81 -3.50 -3.24
N ILE A 586 -17.48 -3.78 -4.51
CA ILE A 586 -16.22 -3.38 -5.13
C ILE A 586 -16.49 -2.48 -6.34
N LEU A 587 -15.87 -1.30 -6.33
CA LEU A 587 -15.78 -0.37 -7.45
C LEU A 587 -14.42 -0.54 -8.13
N SER A 588 -14.43 -0.69 -9.45
CA SER A 588 -13.21 -0.85 -10.26
C SER A 588 -13.17 0.19 -11.38
N PRO A 589 -11.97 0.46 -11.96
CA PRO A 589 -11.85 1.30 -13.14
C PRO A 589 -12.73 0.80 -14.29
N ARG A 590 -13.00 1.68 -15.26
CA ARG A 590 -13.97 1.43 -16.34
C ARG A 590 -15.39 1.21 -15.83
N GLN A 591 -15.73 1.84 -14.70
CA GLN A 591 -17.06 1.79 -14.07
C GLN A 591 -17.51 0.36 -13.70
N GLY A 592 -16.56 -0.53 -13.40
CA GLY A 592 -16.87 -1.89 -12.97
C GLY A 592 -17.52 -1.90 -11.59
N LEU A 593 -18.62 -2.63 -11.44
CA LEU A 593 -19.37 -2.79 -10.18
C LEU A 593 -19.52 -4.27 -9.88
N ARG A 594 -19.02 -4.70 -8.72
CA ARG A 594 -19.10 -6.08 -8.25
C ARG A 594 -19.56 -6.14 -6.82
N ARG A 595 -20.17 -7.28 -6.47
CA ARG A 595 -20.58 -7.62 -5.12
C ARG A 595 -19.98 -8.98 -4.77
N HIS A 596 -19.41 -9.11 -3.59
CA HIS A 596 -19.05 -10.37 -2.98
C HIS A 596 -20.01 -10.66 -1.85
N ASP A 597 -20.81 -11.72 -1.99
CA ASP A 597 -21.70 -12.19 -0.93
C ASP A 597 -20.92 -13.08 0.03
N ASP A 598 -21.16 -12.93 1.34
CA ASP A 598 -20.49 -13.68 2.41
C ASP A 598 -18.94 -13.51 2.38
N ALA A 599 -18.47 -12.27 2.27
CA ALA A 599 -17.11 -11.86 1.91
C ALA A 599 -15.98 -12.31 2.87
N LEU A 600 -16.32 -12.80 4.07
CA LEU A 600 -15.38 -13.36 5.04
C LEU A 600 -15.19 -14.89 4.91
N THR A 601 -15.98 -15.57 4.07
CA THR A 601 -16.01 -17.03 3.95
C THR A 601 -15.69 -17.49 2.52
N GLU A 602 -16.57 -18.28 1.87
CA GLU A 602 -16.36 -18.76 0.50
C GLU A 602 -16.53 -17.67 -0.57
N SER A 603 -16.95 -16.45 -0.19
CA SER A 603 -16.98 -15.21 -1.01
C SER A 603 -17.46 -15.41 -2.45
N ARG A 604 -18.75 -15.17 -2.71
CA ARG A 604 -19.32 -15.34 -4.06
C ARG A 604 -19.38 -14.01 -4.81
N GLU A 605 -18.53 -13.87 -5.82
CA GLU A 605 -18.52 -12.68 -6.69
C GLU A 605 -19.67 -12.70 -7.72
N SER A 606 -20.37 -11.56 -7.85
CA SER A 606 -21.33 -11.30 -8.91
C SER A 606 -21.17 -9.89 -9.49
N LYS A 607 -21.55 -9.71 -10.76
CA LYS A 607 -21.68 -8.37 -11.35
C LYS A 607 -22.90 -7.67 -10.77
N ALA A 608 -22.73 -6.43 -10.36
CA ALA A 608 -23.79 -5.62 -9.75
C ALA A 608 -24.16 -4.41 -10.63
N GLN A 609 -25.24 -3.74 -10.27
CA GLN A 609 -25.69 -2.49 -10.87
C GLN A 609 -25.63 -1.35 -9.84
N ALA A 610 -25.63 -0.11 -10.31
CA ALA A 610 -25.51 1.07 -9.45
C ALA A 610 -26.75 1.31 -8.55
N ASN A 611 -27.84 0.57 -8.75
CA ASN A 611 -29.03 0.61 -7.88
C ASN A 611 -28.98 -0.43 -6.75
N ASP A 612 -27.96 -1.30 -6.69
CA ASP A 612 -27.72 -2.14 -5.52
C ASP A 612 -27.43 -1.22 -4.32
N PRO A 613 -28.10 -1.41 -3.16
CA PRO A 613 -27.94 -0.53 -2.01
C PRO A 613 -26.50 -0.44 -1.50
N LEU A 614 -25.75 -1.55 -1.50
CA LEU A 614 -24.38 -1.58 -1.00
C LEU A 614 -23.43 -0.87 -1.98
N LEU A 615 -23.60 -1.09 -3.29
CA LEU A 615 -22.85 -0.38 -4.33
C LEU A 615 -23.15 1.13 -4.30
N THR A 616 -24.42 1.50 -4.06
CA THR A 616 -24.84 2.88 -3.92
C THR A 616 -24.10 3.56 -2.77
N ARG A 617 -24.04 2.91 -1.60
CA ARG A 617 -23.25 3.38 -0.45
C ARG A 617 -21.77 3.51 -0.79
N ALA A 618 -21.19 2.49 -1.43
CA ALA A 618 -19.79 2.50 -1.83
C ALA A 618 -19.48 3.71 -2.74
N ILE A 619 -20.28 3.91 -3.80
CA ILE A 619 -20.11 5.06 -4.71
C ILE A 619 -20.22 6.37 -3.93
N THR A 620 -21.18 6.49 -3.03
CA THR A 620 -21.39 7.69 -2.21
C THR A 620 -20.18 8.03 -1.35
N TYR A 621 -19.58 7.07 -0.64
CA TYR A 621 -18.36 7.32 0.16
C TYR A 621 -17.19 7.78 -0.71
N TYR A 622 -16.85 7.01 -1.75
CA TYR A 622 -15.65 7.27 -2.54
C TYR A 622 -15.79 8.49 -3.46
N GLN A 623 -16.98 8.74 -4.01
CA GLN A 623 -17.27 9.96 -4.76
C GLN A 623 -17.16 11.18 -3.85
N THR A 624 -17.74 11.15 -2.64
CA THR A 624 -17.65 12.28 -1.71
C THR A 624 -16.22 12.53 -1.25
N ALA A 625 -15.47 11.48 -0.89
CA ALA A 625 -14.07 11.61 -0.49
C ALA A 625 -13.20 12.19 -1.62
N SER A 626 -13.35 11.68 -2.84
CA SER A 626 -12.62 12.20 -4.00
C SER A 626 -13.03 13.63 -4.35
N TYR A 627 -14.32 13.98 -4.25
CA TYR A 627 -14.81 15.33 -4.51
C TYR A 627 -14.30 16.31 -3.45
N GLY A 628 -14.43 15.96 -2.17
CA GLY A 628 -13.98 16.77 -1.05
C GLY A 628 -12.47 17.01 -1.08
N PHE A 629 -11.67 16.02 -1.49
CA PHE A 629 -10.24 16.21 -1.72
C PHE A 629 -10.00 17.21 -2.88
N LYS A 630 -10.64 17.02 -4.04
CA LYS A 630 -10.43 17.85 -5.24
C LYS A 630 -10.88 19.30 -5.05
N GLN A 631 -11.96 19.51 -4.30
CA GLN A 631 -12.54 20.82 -4.00
C GLN A 631 -12.04 21.43 -2.68
N GLN A 632 -11.06 20.81 -2.02
CA GLN A 632 -10.48 21.28 -0.75
C GLN A 632 -11.50 21.42 0.40
N LEU A 633 -12.58 20.64 0.39
CA LEU A 633 -13.61 20.66 1.44
C LEU A 633 -13.16 19.98 2.74
N LEU A 634 -12.17 19.08 2.64
CA LEU A 634 -11.55 18.36 3.77
C LEU A 634 -10.51 19.20 4.54
N GLY A 635 -10.38 20.49 4.18
CA GLY A 635 -9.40 21.39 4.77
C GLY A 635 -9.67 21.71 6.24
N TRP A 636 -8.61 21.97 7.00
CA TRP A 636 -8.70 22.46 8.36
C TRP A 636 -9.35 23.85 8.39
N LYS A 637 -10.23 24.08 9.37
CA LYS A 637 -10.72 25.41 9.73
C LYS A 637 -10.61 25.53 11.24
N ALA A 638 -9.87 26.54 11.71
CA ALA A 638 -9.77 26.78 13.15
C ALA A 638 -11.17 27.00 13.74
N PRO A 639 -11.45 26.47 14.95
CA PRO A 639 -12.71 26.74 15.64
C PRO A 639 -12.93 28.25 15.76
N MET A 640 -14.14 28.74 15.44
CA MET A 640 -14.49 30.15 15.69
C MET A 640 -14.67 30.35 17.20
N GLU A 641 -13.96 31.33 17.77
CA GLU A 641 -14.16 31.75 19.16
C GLU A 641 -15.65 32.04 19.41
N GLY A 642 -16.22 31.46 20.48
CA GLY A 642 -17.61 31.69 20.86
C GLY A 642 -18.67 30.89 20.09
N THR A 643 -18.29 29.82 19.38
CA THR A 643 -19.29 28.87 18.84
C THR A 643 -20.03 28.23 20.02
N PRO A 644 -21.36 28.40 20.16
CA PRO A 644 -22.11 27.82 21.27
C PRO A 644 -21.97 26.30 21.29
N GLN A 645 -21.84 25.68 22.47
CA GLN A 645 -21.94 24.23 22.57
C GLN A 645 -23.34 23.82 22.12
N VAL A 646 -23.48 22.71 21.38
CA VAL A 646 -24.82 22.25 20.98
C VAL A 646 -25.63 21.85 22.23
N SER A 647 -24.96 21.45 23.30
CA SER A 647 -25.50 21.20 24.64
C SER A 647 -26.04 22.43 25.36
N ASP A 648 -25.71 23.65 24.90
CA ASP A 648 -26.25 24.90 25.44
C ASP A 648 -27.61 25.28 24.79
N ARG A 649 -28.23 24.40 23.99
CA ARG A 649 -29.48 24.66 23.27
C ARG A 649 -30.62 23.67 23.55
#